data_AF-C2FVB4-F1
#
_entry.id   AF-C2FVB4-F1
#
_cell.length_a   1.000
_cell.length_b   1.000
_cell.length_c   1.000
_cell.angle_alpha   90.00
_cell.angle_beta   90.00
_cell.angle_gamma   90.00
#
_symmetry.space_group_name_H-M   'P 1'
#
loop_
_entity.id
_entity.type
_entity.pdbx_description
1 polymer ?
#
loop_
_entity_poly.entity_id
_entity_poly.type
_entity_poly.pdbx_seq_one_letter_code
_entity_poly.pdbx_strand_id
1 'polypeptide(L)'
;MYLKFNLLILLFLCYSLKCQAQNSNMALHMDGKDNDVRTGIGIMSGEWTIEAWIKGNDSNWKPYEAIIGGGEYSELNICDNMPLVLRDGYLHNKGAQLTASVKMDDNWHHVAASCNGRTTVLYMDGKEVGRKDTAIAILPAAIGLHEKEHCFGGLIDEVRIWSKAIPLSAINEWKNKSVVAAHPYFSYLTAYYNFDDFRDVMSVNWVGKDPLSYHLRNGRSDYYGHLPMAYAVDNTNTSFQNFDGKQQLFNAVVIQNEWDLEQGTKDGQALKIRVIAQGNKQALTLDEIRLRLNEQTTIADIRNIRIYYTGQYPRSSVREPLFEQPVKPAVEMVFREKRNSKKFHLRPGVNYFLVTFDIAEDARVGHKIRATVPDFKLSGKTYIPEEEASEIEQHITPKMNNNLVRVLQWNIWHGGVHLGKEAGRSRITDLIRSAKADIITMQEGYSAQDSIAQALGFHLQTKSSKDNLALLSRYPVESIKSSEPFKSNPAKIDLPNGKRILVNDCWLRYAYRPEYTCAYQNTGMDPQTWIAEDAVLALTDIRNLMEKDVNPYIESPDMPVIIAGDFNSCSHLDWTERTRSLHYGYGPVAFPTSKFMYEQGFKDSFREMNPDELTHQGGTFAPIYGQLQNARIDFIYYKGGIKAISSKIVRTSPDIDDVWASDHAAVLTIFTVE
;
A
#
# COMPACT_ATOMS: atom_id res chain seq x y z
N MET A 1 -17.30 40.62 -55.92
CA MET A 1 -16.38 39.66 -56.57
C MET A 1 -16.25 38.47 -55.64
N TYR A 2 -16.90 37.37 -56.03
CA TYR A 2 -16.81 35.96 -55.61
C TYR A 2 -16.32 35.64 -54.18
N LEU A 3 -17.19 35.15 -53.29
CA LEU A 3 -17.65 33.75 -53.17
C LEU A 3 -16.58 32.82 -52.56
N LYS A 4 -16.68 32.55 -51.26
CA LYS A 4 -16.49 31.25 -50.57
C LYS A 4 -16.20 31.51 -49.09
N PHE A 5 -17.17 31.26 -48.22
CA PHE A 5 -17.00 30.60 -46.91
C PHE A 5 -18.39 30.40 -46.30
N ASN A 6 -19.09 29.39 -46.82
CA ASN A 6 -20.25 28.78 -46.18
C ASN A 6 -19.90 27.29 -46.01
N LEU A 7 -19.37 26.92 -44.85
CA LEU A 7 -19.53 25.61 -44.22
C LEU A 7 -18.88 25.67 -42.83
N LEU A 8 -19.52 25.03 -41.84
CA LEU A 8 -19.14 24.94 -40.41
C LEU A 8 -19.63 26.04 -39.46
N ILE A 9 -20.94 26.28 -39.46
CA ILE A 9 -21.67 26.61 -38.22
C ILE A 9 -22.81 25.60 -38.09
N LEU A 10 -22.49 24.39 -37.62
CA LEU A 10 -23.42 23.35 -37.13
C LEU A 10 -22.61 22.10 -36.76
N LEU A 11 -21.85 22.17 -35.66
CA LEU A 11 -21.25 21.00 -34.99
C LEU A 11 -21.08 21.29 -33.49
N PHE A 12 -22.14 21.82 -32.86
CA PHE A 12 -22.33 21.77 -31.41
C PHE A 12 -23.74 21.22 -31.15
N LEU A 13 -23.97 19.99 -31.60
CA LEU A 13 -25.13 19.19 -31.22
C LEU A 13 -24.64 17.80 -30.81
N CYS A 14 -24.81 17.48 -29.53
CA CYS A 14 -24.95 16.13 -29.01
C CYS A 14 -23.82 15.13 -29.30
N TYR A 15 -22.68 15.30 -28.65
CA TYR A 15 -22.00 14.13 -28.06
C TYR A 15 -22.42 14.01 -26.59
N SER A 16 -23.71 13.71 -26.37
CA SER A 16 -24.03 12.82 -25.26
C SER A 16 -23.45 11.47 -25.69
N LEU A 17 -22.19 11.20 -25.36
CA LEU A 17 -21.71 9.83 -25.30
C LEU A 17 -22.68 9.11 -24.38
N LYS A 18 -23.58 8.32 -24.97
CA LYS A 18 -24.17 7.21 -24.27
C LYS A 18 -22.97 6.39 -23.84
N CYS A 19 -22.56 6.54 -22.59
CA CYS A 19 -21.72 5.56 -21.92
C CYS A 19 -22.61 4.32 -21.80
N GLN A 20 -22.71 3.57 -22.89
CA GLN A 20 -23.13 2.19 -22.83
C GLN A 20 -21.97 1.54 -22.09
N ALA A 21 -22.18 1.19 -20.82
CA ALA A 21 -21.27 0.35 -20.08
C ALA A 21 -21.10 -0.92 -20.91
N GLN A 22 -20.01 -1.00 -21.67
CA GLN A 22 -19.57 -2.25 -22.26
C GLN A 22 -19.35 -3.17 -21.06
N ASN A 23 -20.03 -4.31 -21.00
CA ASN A 23 -19.63 -5.40 -20.13
C ASN A 23 -18.25 -5.85 -20.64
N SER A 24 -17.20 -5.10 -20.32
CA SER A 24 -15.84 -5.48 -20.64
C SER A 24 -15.53 -6.70 -19.80
N ASN A 25 -15.12 -7.78 -20.45
CA ASN A 25 -14.44 -8.91 -19.85
C ASN A 25 -12.98 -8.73 -20.23
N MET A 26 -12.11 -8.40 -19.28
CA MET A 26 -10.73 -8.06 -19.55
C MET A 26 -9.79 -9.14 -19.00
N ALA A 27 -8.75 -9.47 -19.75
CA ALA A 27 -7.66 -10.31 -19.26
C ALA A 27 -6.38 -9.47 -19.08
N LEU A 28 -5.58 -9.79 -18.08
CA LEU A 28 -4.27 -9.19 -17.86
C LEU A 28 -3.24 -9.83 -18.81
N HIS A 29 -2.63 -9.02 -19.66
CA HIS A 29 -1.54 -9.43 -20.54
C HIS A 29 -0.19 -9.31 -19.83
N MET A 30 0.54 -10.43 -19.78
CA MET A 30 1.88 -10.57 -19.22
C MET A 30 2.90 -10.85 -20.32
N ASP A 31 4.03 -10.15 -20.31
CA ASP A 31 5.02 -10.20 -21.40
C ASP A 31 6.01 -11.38 -21.34
N GLY A 32 6.01 -12.13 -20.24
CA GLY A 32 6.94 -13.23 -20.01
C GLY A 32 8.39 -12.80 -19.79
N LYS A 33 8.65 -11.55 -19.42
CA LYS A 33 10.02 -11.03 -19.26
C LYS A 33 10.24 -10.34 -17.92
N ASP A 34 9.47 -9.30 -17.61
CA ASP A 34 9.75 -8.48 -16.42
C ASP A 34 8.51 -8.06 -15.65
N ASN A 35 7.30 -8.34 -16.12
CA ASN A 35 6.08 -7.88 -15.46
C ASN A 35 5.97 -8.44 -14.04
N ASP A 36 5.90 -7.54 -13.05
CA ASP A 36 5.84 -7.86 -11.62
C ASP A 36 4.55 -7.31 -11.03
N VAL A 37 3.56 -8.18 -10.93
CA VAL A 37 2.21 -7.80 -10.52
C VAL A 37 1.97 -8.24 -9.09
N ARG A 38 2.22 -7.35 -8.13
CA ARG A 38 2.25 -7.68 -6.69
C ARG A 38 0.85 -7.62 -6.10
N THR A 39 0.42 -8.67 -5.42
CA THR A 39 -0.87 -8.72 -4.70
C THR A 39 -0.74 -8.07 -3.33
N GLY A 40 0.42 -8.21 -2.68
CA GLY A 40 0.65 -7.83 -1.28
C GLY A 40 0.07 -8.83 -0.27
N ILE A 41 -0.53 -9.94 -0.70
CA ILE A 41 -1.07 -10.95 0.20
C ILE A 41 0.05 -11.65 0.95
N GLY A 42 -0.08 -11.77 2.28
CA GLY A 42 0.88 -12.45 3.15
C GLY A 42 0.79 -13.98 3.12
N ILE A 43 1.46 -14.62 4.09
CA ILE A 43 1.50 -16.08 4.20
C ILE A 43 0.11 -16.63 4.53
N MET A 44 -0.34 -17.63 3.78
CA MET A 44 -1.57 -18.38 4.05
C MET A 44 -1.22 -19.79 4.51
N SER A 45 -1.68 -20.17 5.69
CA SER A 45 -1.48 -21.49 6.30
C SER A 45 -2.78 -22.27 6.43
N GLY A 46 -2.69 -23.60 6.58
CA GLY A 46 -3.86 -24.46 6.76
C GLY A 46 -4.48 -24.85 5.42
N GLU A 47 -5.76 -24.54 5.23
CA GLU A 47 -6.45 -24.77 3.98
C GLU A 47 -6.31 -23.59 3.02
N TRP A 48 -6.23 -23.86 1.72
CA TRP A 48 -6.19 -22.81 0.70
C TRP A 48 -6.56 -23.35 -0.69
N THR A 49 -7.01 -22.46 -1.57
CA THR A 49 -7.13 -22.71 -3.01
C THR A 49 -6.72 -21.47 -3.77
N ILE A 50 -5.92 -21.63 -4.82
CA ILE A 50 -5.63 -20.59 -5.79
C ILE A 50 -6.07 -21.09 -7.16
N GLU A 51 -6.81 -20.28 -7.90
CA GLU A 51 -7.26 -20.61 -9.25
C GLU A 51 -7.27 -19.39 -10.17
N ALA A 52 -7.12 -19.62 -11.48
CA ALA A 52 -7.15 -18.61 -12.52
C ALA A 52 -7.49 -19.23 -13.87
N TRP A 53 -7.96 -18.40 -14.80
CA TRP A 53 -7.87 -18.68 -16.22
C TRP A 53 -6.53 -18.19 -16.76
N ILE A 54 -5.86 -19.02 -17.55
CA ILE A 54 -4.62 -18.64 -18.21
C ILE A 54 -4.63 -19.05 -19.68
N LYS A 55 -3.87 -18.32 -20.49
CA LYS A 55 -3.54 -18.66 -21.88
C LYS A 55 -2.08 -18.34 -22.13
N GLY A 56 -1.30 -19.32 -22.59
CA GLY A 56 0.11 -19.09 -22.96
C GLY A 56 0.24 -18.11 -24.14
N ASN A 57 1.34 -17.38 -24.20
CA ASN A 57 1.71 -16.61 -25.40
C ASN A 57 2.14 -17.53 -26.56
N ASP A 58 2.71 -18.69 -26.23
CA ASP A 58 3.01 -19.80 -27.12
C ASP A 58 3.04 -21.12 -26.32
N SER A 59 3.39 -22.23 -26.98
CA SER A 59 3.53 -23.55 -26.36
C SER A 59 4.96 -23.90 -25.92
N ASN A 60 5.91 -22.95 -26.01
CA ASN A 60 7.32 -23.10 -25.66
C ASN A 60 7.58 -22.68 -24.21
N TRP A 61 6.98 -23.45 -23.30
CA TRP A 61 7.09 -23.22 -21.87
C TRP A 61 8.52 -23.28 -21.34
N LYS A 62 8.88 -22.36 -20.45
CA LYS A 62 10.16 -22.34 -19.73
C LYS A 62 10.23 -23.44 -18.66
N PRO A 63 11.43 -23.71 -18.10
CA PRO A 63 11.57 -24.61 -16.95
C PRO A 63 10.66 -24.24 -15.79
N TYR A 64 10.42 -22.94 -15.58
CA TYR A 64 9.44 -22.43 -14.63
C TYR A 64 8.81 -21.12 -15.13
N GLU A 65 7.48 -21.05 -15.06
CA GLU A 65 6.70 -19.82 -15.24
C GLU A 65 5.70 -19.68 -14.11
N ALA A 66 5.81 -18.60 -13.34
CA ALA A 66 4.92 -18.39 -12.21
C ALA A 66 3.57 -17.84 -12.66
N ILE A 67 2.48 -18.58 -12.43
CA ILE A 67 1.13 -18.01 -12.59
C ILE A 67 0.83 -17.18 -11.34
N ILE A 68 1.06 -17.78 -10.16
CA ILE A 68 1.05 -17.13 -8.86
C ILE A 68 2.32 -17.53 -8.12
N GLY A 69 3.12 -16.54 -7.73
CA GLY A 69 4.40 -16.69 -7.05
C GLY A 69 4.52 -15.77 -5.83
N GLY A 70 5.68 -15.79 -5.20
CA GLY A 70 5.98 -15.01 -4.00
C GLY A 70 6.52 -13.62 -4.28
N GLY A 71 7.02 -13.33 -5.48
CA GLY A 71 7.68 -12.06 -5.79
C GLY A 71 9.00 -11.85 -5.03
N GLU A 72 9.40 -10.60 -4.82
CA GLU A 72 10.55 -10.22 -4.00
C GLU A 72 10.32 -10.52 -2.50
N TYR A 73 11.40 -10.69 -1.73
CA TYR A 73 11.36 -10.96 -0.28
C TYR A 73 10.51 -12.19 0.11
N SER A 74 10.54 -13.23 -0.74
CA SER A 74 9.69 -14.43 -0.58
C SER A 74 10.46 -15.72 -0.38
N GLU A 75 11.79 -15.68 -0.28
CA GLU A 75 12.63 -16.84 0.03
C GLU A 75 12.56 -17.22 1.51
N LEU A 76 11.42 -17.82 1.89
CA LEU A 76 11.15 -18.26 3.25
C LEU A 76 11.13 -19.79 3.38
N ASN A 77 11.66 -20.32 4.48
CA ASN A 77 11.70 -21.75 4.79
C ASN A 77 10.41 -22.28 5.44
N ILE A 78 9.40 -21.43 5.63
CA ILE A 78 8.12 -21.76 6.26
C ILE A 78 6.94 -21.86 5.28
N CYS A 79 7.12 -21.49 4.02
CA CYS A 79 6.05 -21.49 3.02
C CYS A 79 6.57 -21.72 1.60
N ASP A 80 5.67 -22.14 0.71
CA ASP A 80 5.90 -22.24 -0.73
C ASP A 80 5.69 -20.89 -1.41
N ASN A 81 6.73 -20.40 -2.07
CA ASN A 81 6.74 -19.15 -2.84
C ASN A 81 6.46 -19.36 -4.35
N MET A 82 6.17 -20.58 -4.78
CA MET A 82 5.73 -20.91 -6.14
C MET A 82 4.55 -21.90 -6.10
N PRO A 83 3.42 -21.51 -5.48
CA PRO A 83 2.31 -22.42 -5.22
C PRO A 83 1.50 -22.80 -6.47
N LEU A 84 1.55 -22.01 -7.53
CA LEU A 84 0.88 -22.29 -8.80
C LEU A 84 1.75 -21.84 -9.97
N VAL A 85 2.45 -22.80 -10.60
CA VAL A 85 3.40 -22.53 -11.68
C VAL A 85 3.27 -23.55 -12.80
N LEU A 86 3.84 -23.24 -13.97
CA LEU A 86 4.11 -24.22 -15.02
C LEU A 86 5.57 -24.63 -14.95
N ARG A 87 5.84 -25.93 -15.08
CA ARG A 87 7.18 -26.51 -15.19
C ARG A 87 7.28 -27.30 -16.49
N ASP A 88 8.04 -26.79 -17.46
CA ASP A 88 8.16 -27.40 -18.80
C ASP A 88 6.78 -27.64 -19.47
N GLY A 89 5.81 -26.77 -19.17
CA GLY A 89 4.43 -26.83 -19.65
C GLY A 89 3.48 -27.72 -18.86
N TYR A 90 3.93 -28.31 -17.76
CA TYR A 90 3.06 -29.06 -16.84
C TYR A 90 2.70 -28.18 -15.65
N LEU A 91 1.41 -28.15 -15.28
CA LEU A 91 0.98 -27.49 -14.04
C LEU A 91 1.72 -28.12 -12.85
N HIS A 92 2.24 -27.29 -11.96
CA HIS A 92 3.13 -27.72 -10.88
C HIS A 92 2.93 -26.89 -9.62
N ASN A 93 3.07 -27.54 -8.46
CA ASN A 93 3.21 -26.91 -7.16
C ASN A 93 4.60 -27.26 -6.61
N LYS A 94 5.45 -26.24 -6.41
CA LYS A 94 6.87 -26.42 -6.07
C LYS A 94 7.06 -26.96 -4.67
N GLY A 95 6.38 -26.40 -3.68
CA GLY A 95 6.48 -26.81 -2.28
C GLY A 95 6.11 -28.28 -2.12
N ALA A 96 4.95 -28.69 -2.66
CA ALA A 96 4.51 -30.08 -2.58
C ALA A 96 5.34 -31.01 -3.48
N GLN A 97 6.16 -30.49 -4.41
CA GLN A 97 6.83 -31.28 -5.44
C GLN A 97 5.83 -32.17 -6.19
N LEU A 98 4.77 -31.52 -6.71
CA LEU A 98 3.65 -32.17 -7.38
C LEU A 98 3.51 -31.62 -8.80
N THR A 99 3.62 -32.48 -9.80
CA THR A 99 3.47 -32.14 -11.22
C THR A 99 2.23 -32.82 -11.79
N ALA A 100 1.49 -32.10 -12.63
CA ALA A 100 0.34 -32.63 -13.34
C ALA A 100 0.75 -33.71 -14.37
N SER A 101 -0.17 -34.62 -14.67
CA SER A 101 0.03 -35.69 -15.64
C SER A 101 -0.13 -35.27 -17.10
N VAL A 102 -0.63 -34.05 -17.35
CA VAL A 102 -0.96 -33.53 -18.68
C VAL A 102 -0.17 -32.25 -18.95
N LYS A 103 0.39 -32.16 -20.16
CA LYS A 103 1.06 -30.95 -20.65
C LYS A 103 0.03 -29.99 -21.22
N MET A 104 0.18 -28.71 -20.91
CA MET A 104 -0.72 -27.64 -21.36
C MET A 104 -0.33 -27.16 -22.77
N ASP A 105 -1.35 -26.85 -23.58
CA ASP A 105 -1.17 -26.09 -24.82
C ASP A 105 -1.32 -24.57 -24.56
N ASP A 106 -1.36 -23.76 -25.61
CA ASP A 106 -1.43 -22.29 -25.54
C ASP A 106 -2.87 -21.75 -25.63
N ASN A 107 -3.90 -22.58 -25.46
CA ASN A 107 -5.30 -22.15 -25.36
C ASN A 107 -5.66 -21.74 -23.93
N TRP A 108 -6.89 -21.24 -23.77
CA TRP A 108 -7.45 -20.93 -22.47
C TRP A 108 -7.67 -22.19 -21.65
N HIS A 109 -7.03 -22.26 -20.48
CA HIS A 109 -7.22 -23.31 -19.50
C HIS A 109 -7.57 -22.70 -18.14
N HIS A 110 -8.48 -23.35 -17.42
CA HIS A 110 -8.69 -23.07 -16.01
C HIS A 110 -7.72 -23.92 -15.19
N VAL A 111 -6.89 -23.30 -14.37
CA VAL A 111 -5.91 -23.98 -13.53
C VAL A 111 -6.16 -23.67 -12.06
N ALA A 112 -5.96 -24.66 -11.19
CA ALA A 112 -6.06 -24.47 -9.76
C ALA A 112 -5.11 -25.38 -8.97
N ALA A 113 -4.64 -24.89 -7.83
CA ALA A 113 -4.00 -25.68 -6.77
C ALA A 113 -4.81 -25.52 -5.49
N SER A 114 -5.12 -26.63 -4.81
CA SER A 114 -5.92 -26.63 -3.59
C SER A 114 -5.30 -27.55 -2.53
N CYS A 115 -5.26 -27.10 -1.28
CA CYS A 115 -4.78 -27.86 -0.14
C CYS A 115 -5.83 -27.87 0.97
N ASN A 116 -6.20 -29.05 1.45
CA ASN A 116 -7.17 -29.23 2.55
C ASN A 116 -6.52 -29.36 3.93
N GLY A 117 -5.32 -28.80 4.11
CA GLY A 117 -4.52 -28.94 5.33
C GLY A 117 -3.81 -30.29 5.46
N ARG A 118 -3.98 -31.21 4.50
CA ARG A 118 -3.27 -32.49 4.44
C ARG A 118 -2.76 -32.85 3.05
N THR A 119 -3.59 -32.67 2.04
CA THR A 119 -3.37 -33.12 0.67
C THR A 119 -3.47 -31.93 -0.27
N THR A 120 -2.44 -31.75 -1.10
CA THR A 120 -2.43 -30.78 -2.20
C THR A 120 -2.88 -31.47 -3.48
N VAL A 121 -3.77 -30.82 -4.23
CA VAL A 121 -4.37 -31.31 -5.47
C VAL A 121 -4.25 -30.23 -6.55
N LEU A 122 -3.88 -30.65 -7.77
CA LEU A 122 -3.85 -29.81 -8.95
C LEU A 122 -5.09 -30.11 -9.82
N TYR A 123 -5.75 -29.06 -10.28
CA TYR A 123 -6.86 -29.15 -11.21
C TYR A 123 -6.57 -28.39 -12.50
N MET A 124 -6.96 -28.98 -13.63
CA MET A 124 -6.94 -28.35 -14.94
C MET A 124 -8.29 -28.60 -15.61
N ASP A 125 -8.93 -27.54 -16.09
CA ASP A 125 -10.25 -27.55 -16.70
C ASP A 125 -11.32 -28.29 -15.90
N GLY A 126 -11.24 -28.22 -14.57
CA GLY A 126 -12.20 -28.87 -13.68
C GLY A 126 -12.03 -30.38 -13.56
N LYS A 127 -10.85 -30.90 -13.90
CA LYS A 127 -10.42 -32.29 -13.66
C LYS A 127 -9.20 -32.30 -12.76
N GLU A 128 -9.12 -33.29 -11.88
CA GLU A 128 -7.92 -33.57 -11.11
C GLU A 128 -6.81 -34.10 -12.04
N VAL A 129 -5.64 -33.47 -12.00
CA VAL A 129 -4.48 -33.83 -12.83
C VAL A 129 -3.24 -34.18 -12.01
N GLY A 130 -3.30 -34.03 -10.68
CA GLY A 130 -2.24 -34.43 -9.77
C GLY A 130 -2.68 -34.33 -8.31
N ARG A 131 -2.14 -35.18 -7.45
CA ARG A 131 -2.43 -35.22 -6.01
C ARG A 131 -1.22 -35.68 -5.22
N LYS A 132 -1.01 -35.09 -4.04
CA LYS A 132 -0.01 -35.56 -3.08
C LYS A 132 -0.40 -35.22 -1.64
N ASP A 133 -0.16 -36.16 -0.73
CA ASP A 133 -0.36 -35.98 0.72
C ASP A 133 0.74 -35.11 1.31
N THR A 134 0.71 -33.84 0.97
CA THR A 134 1.61 -32.80 1.45
C THR A 134 0.81 -31.52 1.59
N ALA A 135 0.95 -30.84 2.73
CA ALA A 135 0.33 -29.56 3.01
C ALA A 135 1.42 -28.60 3.47
N ILE A 136 1.53 -27.47 2.77
CA ILE A 136 2.52 -26.44 3.04
C ILE A 136 1.78 -25.10 3.01
N ALA A 137 2.17 -24.18 3.88
CA ALA A 137 1.73 -22.80 3.78
C ALA A 137 2.19 -22.21 2.44
N ILE A 138 1.51 -21.21 1.92
CA ILE A 138 1.83 -20.58 0.65
C ILE A 138 2.01 -19.08 0.82
N LEU A 139 2.76 -18.46 -0.08
CA LEU A 139 2.90 -17.01 -0.18
C LEU A 139 2.49 -16.56 -1.59
N PRO A 140 1.21 -16.24 -1.84
CA PRO A 140 0.70 -15.81 -3.15
C PRO A 140 0.86 -14.29 -3.36
N ALA A 141 2.08 -13.78 -3.19
CA ALA A 141 2.37 -12.35 -3.14
C ALA A 141 2.48 -11.68 -4.53
N ALA A 142 2.57 -12.43 -5.62
CA ALA A 142 2.69 -11.92 -6.99
C ALA A 142 1.93 -12.77 -8.02
N ILE A 143 1.45 -12.12 -9.07
CA ILE A 143 0.85 -12.72 -10.27
C ILE A 143 1.87 -12.62 -11.40
N GLY A 144 2.10 -13.74 -12.09
CA GLY A 144 2.98 -13.77 -13.28
C GLY A 144 4.49 -13.75 -12.99
N LEU A 145 4.91 -13.73 -11.71
CA LEU A 145 6.31 -13.58 -11.33
C LEU A 145 6.68 -14.36 -10.07
N HIS A 146 7.88 -14.95 -10.07
CA HIS A 146 8.68 -15.16 -8.87
C HIS A 146 10.13 -14.73 -9.15
N GLU A 147 10.61 -13.77 -8.36
CA GLU A 147 11.91 -13.08 -8.55
C GLU A 147 12.13 -12.59 -9.99
N LYS A 148 13.39 -12.49 -10.47
CA LYS A 148 13.71 -11.95 -11.80
C LYS A 148 13.64 -12.97 -12.94
N GLU A 149 13.47 -14.26 -12.65
CA GLU A 149 13.67 -15.33 -13.65
C GLU A 149 12.38 -16.03 -14.09
N HIS A 150 11.39 -16.17 -13.20
CA HIS A 150 10.25 -17.06 -13.42
C HIS A 150 8.99 -16.30 -13.89
N CYS A 151 9.12 -15.62 -15.03
CA CYS A 151 8.08 -14.73 -15.57
C CYS A 151 7.12 -15.47 -16.51
N PHE A 152 5.82 -15.37 -16.27
CA PHE A 152 4.77 -15.93 -17.14
C PHE A 152 4.50 -15.05 -18.36
N GLY A 153 4.43 -15.65 -19.54
CA GLY A 153 4.05 -14.98 -20.78
C GLY A 153 2.67 -15.42 -21.27
N GLY A 154 1.76 -14.47 -21.44
CA GLY A 154 0.40 -14.79 -21.91
C GLY A 154 -0.68 -13.93 -21.29
N LEU A 155 -1.88 -14.49 -21.16
CA LEU A 155 -3.05 -13.84 -20.58
C LEU A 155 -3.45 -14.54 -19.28
N ILE A 156 -3.82 -13.77 -18.26
CA ILE A 156 -4.37 -14.25 -17.00
C ILE A 156 -5.70 -13.54 -16.75
N ASP A 157 -6.71 -14.27 -16.30
CA ASP A 157 -7.99 -13.70 -15.88
C ASP A 157 -8.60 -14.46 -14.70
N GLU A 158 -9.55 -13.84 -14.00
CA GLU A 158 -10.39 -14.45 -12.97
C GLU A 158 -9.58 -15.12 -11.85
N VAL A 159 -8.55 -14.40 -11.37
CA VAL A 159 -7.69 -14.86 -10.28
C VAL A 159 -8.48 -14.85 -8.98
N ARG A 160 -8.59 -16.02 -8.35
CA ARG A 160 -9.30 -16.22 -7.09
C ARG A 160 -8.38 -16.90 -6.09
N ILE A 161 -8.30 -16.33 -4.89
CA ILE A 161 -7.51 -16.87 -3.78
C ILE A 161 -8.45 -17.08 -2.61
N TRP A 162 -8.49 -18.31 -2.10
CA TRP A 162 -9.40 -18.76 -1.06
C TRP A 162 -8.60 -19.26 0.15
N SER A 163 -9.03 -18.89 1.37
CA SER A 163 -8.53 -19.43 2.64
C SER A 163 -9.13 -20.80 3.00
N LYS A 164 -9.57 -21.54 1.99
CA LYS A 164 -10.24 -22.85 2.13
C LYS A 164 -9.93 -23.76 0.94
N ALA A 165 -9.97 -25.06 1.15
CA ALA A 165 -9.99 -26.02 0.06
C ALA A 165 -11.35 -26.00 -0.63
N ILE A 166 -11.42 -25.45 -1.84
CA ILE A 166 -12.64 -25.44 -2.63
C ILE A 166 -12.78 -26.83 -3.29
N PRO A 167 -13.90 -27.53 -3.07
CA PRO A 167 -14.08 -28.86 -3.64
C PRO A 167 -14.24 -28.79 -5.17
N LEU A 168 -13.84 -29.87 -5.86
CA LEU A 168 -13.91 -29.97 -7.32
C LEU A 168 -15.31 -29.68 -7.89
N SER A 169 -16.38 -30.05 -7.18
CA SER A 169 -17.75 -29.74 -7.59
C SER A 169 -18.02 -28.24 -7.66
N ALA A 170 -17.54 -27.48 -6.67
CA ALA A 170 -17.66 -26.02 -6.67
C ALA A 170 -16.76 -25.37 -7.72
N ILE A 171 -15.51 -25.85 -7.89
CA ILE A 171 -14.63 -25.39 -8.98
C ILE A 171 -15.33 -25.57 -10.34
N ASN A 172 -15.90 -26.76 -10.60
CA ASN A 172 -16.61 -27.03 -11.85
C ASN A 172 -17.83 -26.14 -12.07
N GLU A 173 -18.56 -25.85 -11.00
CA GLU A 173 -19.74 -24.99 -11.07
C GLU A 173 -19.37 -23.52 -11.35
N TRP A 174 -18.24 -23.04 -10.81
CA TRP A 174 -17.90 -21.61 -10.75
C TRP A 174 -16.74 -21.17 -11.64
N LYS A 175 -15.93 -22.08 -12.19
CA LYS A 175 -14.79 -21.70 -13.05
C LYS A 175 -15.22 -20.89 -14.29
N ASN A 176 -16.39 -21.16 -14.85
CA ASN A 176 -16.86 -20.56 -16.11
C ASN A 176 -17.75 -19.33 -15.90
N LYS A 177 -17.88 -18.80 -14.68
CA LYS A 177 -18.76 -17.66 -14.39
C LYS A 177 -18.19 -16.77 -13.30
N SER A 178 -18.50 -15.48 -13.31
CA SER A 178 -18.07 -14.54 -12.27
C SER A 178 -18.47 -15.02 -10.88
N VAL A 179 -17.61 -14.81 -9.89
CA VAL A 179 -17.97 -15.01 -8.48
C VAL A 179 -19.07 -14.01 -8.12
N VAL A 180 -20.02 -14.43 -7.27
CA VAL A 180 -21.10 -13.58 -6.75
C VAL A 180 -21.20 -13.73 -5.23
N ALA A 181 -21.82 -12.78 -4.54
CA ALA A 181 -21.98 -12.81 -3.07
C ALA A 181 -22.72 -14.06 -2.54
N ALA A 182 -23.51 -14.72 -3.39
CA ALA A 182 -24.21 -15.98 -3.05
C ALA A 182 -23.34 -17.24 -3.22
N HIS A 183 -22.06 -17.12 -3.60
CA HIS A 183 -21.15 -18.25 -3.70
C HIS A 183 -21.07 -19.00 -2.35
N PRO A 184 -21.19 -20.34 -2.31
CA PRO A 184 -21.28 -21.09 -1.05
C PRO A 184 -20.04 -20.96 -0.15
N TYR A 185 -18.91 -20.55 -0.71
CA TYR A 185 -17.64 -20.31 0.01
C TYR A 185 -17.22 -18.83 0.01
N PHE A 186 -18.13 -17.89 -0.26
CA PHE A 186 -17.81 -16.46 -0.39
C PHE A 186 -17.02 -15.90 0.81
N SER A 187 -17.38 -16.30 2.04
CA SER A 187 -16.70 -15.86 3.27
C SER A 187 -15.24 -16.30 3.39
N TYR A 188 -14.77 -17.20 2.53
CA TYR A 188 -13.38 -17.66 2.47
C TYR A 188 -12.60 -17.05 1.30
N LEU A 189 -13.22 -16.19 0.49
CA LEU A 189 -12.55 -15.48 -0.60
C LEU A 189 -11.62 -14.42 0.00
N THR A 190 -10.31 -14.60 -0.20
CA THR A 190 -9.27 -13.68 0.26
C THR A 190 -8.95 -12.64 -0.82
N ALA A 191 -8.99 -13.05 -2.09
CA ALA A 191 -8.84 -12.13 -3.21
C ALA A 191 -9.62 -12.55 -4.44
N TYR A 192 -10.15 -11.56 -5.15
CA TYR A 192 -10.75 -11.73 -6.47
C TYR A 192 -10.33 -10.57 -7.39
N TYR A 193 -9.61 -10.93 -8.45
CA TYR A 193 -9.20 -10.02 -9.52
C TYR A 193 -9.76 -10.53 -10.84
N ASN A 194 -10.72 -9.80 -11.40
CA ASN A 194 -11.28 -10.04 -12.73
C ASN A 194 -10.72 -9.10 -13.80
N PHE A 195 -9.80 -8.20 -13.40
CA PHE A 195 -9.11 -7.22 -14.25
C PHE A 195 -10.00 -6.26 -15.07
N ASP A 196 -11.33 -6.30 -14.92
CA ASP A 196 -12.27 -5.40 -15.59
C ASP A 196 -12.13 -3.94 -15.12
N ASP A 197 -11.61 -3.75 -13.90
CA ASP A 197 -11.31 -2.45 -13.32
C ASP A 197 -9.85 -2.03 -13.49
N PHE A 198 -9.02 -2.88 -14.14
CA PHE A 198 -7.60 -2.64 -14.29
C PHE A 198 -7.34 -1.37 -15.09
N ARG A 199 -6.65 -0.42 -14.46
CA ARG A 199 -6.28 0.86 -15.07
C ARG A 199 -4.90 1.26 -14.59
N ASP A 200 -4.10 1.77 -15.51
CA ASP A 200 -2.76 2.31 -15.28
C ASP A 200 -1.84 1.31 -14.56
N VAL A 201 -1.82 1.36 -13.23
CA VAL A 201 -0.90 0.62 -12.38
C VAL A 201 -1.58 -0.25 -11.32
N MET A 202 -2.92 -0.37 -11.34
CA MET A 202 -3.61 -1.18 -10.34
C MET A 202 -4.94 -1.80 -10.80
N SER A 203 -5.37 -2.78 -10.02
CA SER A 203 -6.73 -3.35 -9.98
C SER A 203 -7.09 -3.63 -8.52
N VAL A 204 -8.36 -3.43 -8.19
CA VAL A 204 -8.90 -3.57 -6.83
C VAL A 204 -9.13 -5.06 -6.55
N ASN A 205 -8.68 -5.53 -5.39
CA ASN A 205 -9.17 -6.79 -4.83
C ASN A 205 -10.61 -6.58 -4.34
N TRP A 206 -11.59 -7.23 -4.98
CA TRP A 206 -13.00 -6.99 -4.69
C TRP A 206 -13.45 -7.38 -3.26
N VAL A 207 -12.65 -8.13 -2.52
CA VAL A 207 -12.89 -8.49 -1.11
C VAL A 207 -11.83 -7.98 -0.14
N GLY A 208 -10.79 -7.32 -0.63
CA GLY A 208 -9.70 -6.81 0.21
C GLY A 208 -10.20 -5.77 1.20
N LYS A 209 -9.73 -5.78 2.44
CA LYS A 209 -10.25 -4.84 3.46
C LYS A 209 -9.22 -4.22 4.37
N ASP A 210 -7.96 -4.61 4.27
CA ASP A 210 -6.90 -4.00 5.08
C ASP A 210 -6.51 -2.61 4.51
N PRO A 211 -5.83 -1.72 5.25
CA PRO A 211 -5.49 -0.38 4.75
C PRO A 211 -4.46 -0.37 3.62
N LEU A 212 -3.58 -1.37 3.65
CA LEU A 212 -2.70 -1.69 2.53
C LEU A 212 -3.40 -2.52 1.45
N SER A 213 -4.72 -2.68 1.62
CA SER A 213 -5.71 -3.45 0.84
C SER A 213 -5.00 -4.04 -0.34
N TYR A 214 -4.75 -5.34 -0.29
CA TYR A 214 -3.94 -6.15 -1.21
C TYR A 214 -4.38 -5.95 -2.66
N HIS A 215 -4.20 -4.74 -3.16
CA HIS A 215 -4.54 -4.27 -4.46
C HIS A 215 -3.36 -4.64 -5.31
N LEU A 216 -3.71 -4.99 -6.52
CA LEU A 216 -2.72 -5.36 -7.48
C LEU A 216 -1.88 -4.12 -7.79
N ARG A 217 -0.57 -4.23 -7.60
CA ARG A 217 0.44 -3.21 -7.93
C ARG A 217 1.16 -3.66 -9.19
N ASN A 218 0.91 -2.98 -10.30
CA ASN A 218 1.50 -3.30 -11.59
C ASN A 218 2.89 -2.64 -11.68
N GLY A 219 3.92 -3.43 -11.42
CA GLY A 219 5.31 -3.05 -11.55
C GLY A 219 6.08 -3.96 -12.51
N ARG A 220 7.40 -3.95 -12.36
CA ARG A 220 8.31 -4.80 -13.12
C ARG A 220 9.59 -5.08 -12.32
N SER A 221 10.23 -6.21 -12.60
CA SER A 221 11.46 -6.65 -11.94
C SER A 221 12.73 -5.99 -12.52
N ASP A 222 12.70 -5.59 -13.79
CA ASP A 222 13.65 -4.63 -14.39
C ASP A 222 13.10 -3.20 -14.27
N TYR A 223 13.16 -2.64 -13.07
CA TYR A 223 12.52 -1.38 -12.70
C TYR A 223 12.99 -0.13 -13.48
N TYR A 224 14.15 -0.17 -14.15
CA TYR A 224 14.59 0.86 -15.09
C TYR A 224 14.36 0.52 -16.56
N GLY A 225 13.84 -0.68 -16.84
CA GLY A 225 13.53 -1.17 -18.16
C GLY A 225 12.48 -0.36 -18.90
N HIS A 226 12.33 -0.66 -20.20
CA HIS A 226 11.44 0.07 -21.11
C HIS A 226 10.36 -0.81 -21.75
N LEU A 227 10.29 -2.09 -21.35
CA LEU A 227 9.21 -2.97 -21.79
C LEU A 227 7.84 -2.45 -21.33
N PRO A 228 6.73 -2.82 -21.97
CA PRO A 228 5.41 -2.50 -21.44
C PRO A 228 5.21 -3.13 -20.05
N MET A 229 4.61 -2.39 -19.10
CA MET A 229 4.05 -3.01 -17.89
C MET A 229 2.87 -3.92 -18.29
N ALA A 230 2.40 -4.77 -17.37
CA ALA A 230 1.19 -5.55 -17.63
C ALA A 230 0.00 -4.62 -17.95
N TYR A 231 -0.89 -5.06 -18.82
CA TYR A 231 -2.03 -4.24 -19.24
C TYR A 231 -3.24 -5.11 -19.57
N ALA A 232 -4.43 -4.55 -19.44
CA ALA A 232 -5.67 -5.25 -19.72
C ALA A 232 -5.97 -5.28 -21.23
N VAL A 233 -6.42 -6.43 -21.73
CA VAL A 233 -6.89 -6.65 -23.11
C VAL A 233 -8.27 -7.33 -23.11
N ASP A 234 -9.01 -7.23 -24.21
CA ASP A 234 -10.29 -7.94 -24.34
C ASP A 234 -10.09 -9.44 -24.13
N ASN A 235 -10.86 -10.03 -23.23
CA ASN A 235 -10.80 -11.45 -22.94
C ASN A 235 -11.44 -12.26 -24.08
N THR A 236 -10.66 -13.17 -24.66
CA THR A 236 -11.06 -14.06 -25.76
C THR A 236 -11.62 -15.41 -25.31
N ASN A 237 -11.69 -15.65 -23.99
CA ASN A 237 -12.20 -16.90 -23.43
C ASN A 237 -13.72 -17.01 -23.59
N THR A 238 -14.17 -17.74 -24.61
CA THR A 238 -15.61 -17.97 -24.86
C THR A 238 -16.27 -18.92 -23.85
N SER A 239 -15.48 -19.63 -23.03
CA SER A 239 -16.01 -20.53 -22.00
C SER A 239 -16.46 -19.78 -20.75
N PHE A 240 -15.97 -18.55 -20.55
CA PHE A 240 -16.30 -17.74 -19.40
C PHE A 240 -17.51 -16.83 -19.65
N GLN A 241 -18.38 -16.72 -18.64
CA GLN A 241 -19.60 -15.93 -18.70
C GLN A 241 -19.62 -14.87 -17.59
N ASN A 242 -19.56 -13.61 -18.00
CA ASN A 242 -19.76 -12.48 -17.10
C ASN A 242 -21.16 -12.47 -16.50
N PHE A 243 -21.26 -11.99 -15.26
CA PHE A 243 -22.56 -11.77 -14.62
C PHE A 243 -23.38 -10.70 -15.36
N ASP A 244 -24.45 -11.11 -16.04
CA ASP A 244 -25.39 -10.24 -16.76
C ASP A 244 -26.80 -10.23 -16.12
N GLY A 245 -26.86 -9.79 -14.85
CA GLY A 245 -28.06 -9.84 -14.03
C GLY A 245 -28.56 -8.48 -13.53
N LYS A 246 -29.62 -8.54 -12.71
CA LYS A 246 -30.03 -7.41 -11.87
C LYS A 246 -28.87 -7.05 -10.94
N GLN A 247 -28.62 -5.75 -10.78
CA GLN A 247 -27.51 -5.29 -9.98
C GLN A 247 -27.70 -5.73 -8.51
N GLN A 248 -26.64 -6.30 -7.94
CA GLN A 248 -26.59 -6.77 -6.57
C GLN A 248 -25.31 -6.24 -5.89
N LEU A 249 -25.36 -6.12 -4.57
CA LEU A 249 -24.14 -5.86 -3.80
C LEU A 249 -23.25 -7.11 -3.87
N PHE A 250 -22.02 -6.93 -4.31
CA PHE A 250 -20.97 -7.95 -4.20
C PHE A 250 -20.28 -7.84 -2.85
N ASN A 251 -19.73 -6.66 -2.53
CA ASN A 251 -19.13 -6.37 -1.24
C ASN A 251 -19.22 -4.87 -0.91
N ALA A 252 -19.15 -4.52 0.39
CA ALA A 252 -18.94 -3.17 0.85
C ALA A 252 -17.93 -3.15 2.00
N VAL A 253 -16.93 -2.28 1.92
CA VAL A 253 -15.86 -2.16 2.92
C VAL A 253 -15.72 -0.71 3.37
N VAL A 254 -15.50 -0.49 4.66
CA VAL A 254 -15.08 0.79 5.24
C VAL A 254 -13.56 0.80 5.41
N ILE A 255 -12.89 1.77 4.80
CA ILE A 255 -11.44 1.96 4.89
C ILE A 255 -11.17 3.28 5.63
N GLN A 256 -10.40 3.20 6.71
CA GLN A 256 -10.10 4.37 7.55
C GLN A 256 -8.94 5.18 6.96
N ASN A 257 -8.89 6.47 7.27
CA ASN A 257 -7.77 7.31 6.85
C ASN A 257 -6.60 7.21 7.85
N GLU A 258 -5.40 6.93 7.35
CA GLU A 258 -4.17 6.99 8.15
C GLU A 258 -3.65 8.41 8.34
N TRP A 259 -4.06 9.38 7.54
CA TRP A 259 -3.45 10.71 7.58
C TRP A 259 -4.07 11.59 8.67
N ASP A 260 -3.26 12.06 9.62
CA ASP A 260 -3.71 12.99 10.67
C ASP A 260 -4.25 14.31 10.08
N LEU A 261 -5.17 14.94 10.80
CA LEU A 261 -5.77 16.21 10.37
C LEU A 261 -5.28 17.37 11.26
N GLU A 262 -4.91 18.47 10.62
CA GLU A 262 -4.46 19.68 11.32
C GLU A 262 -5.67 20.43 11.92
N GLN A 263 -5.49 21.09 13.06
CA GLN A 263 -6.46 22.06 13.57
C GLN A 263 -6.92 23.03 12.47
N GLY A 264 -8.23 23.27 12.40
CA GLY A 264 -8.84 24.14 11.38
C GLY A 264 -8.98 23.53 9.98
N THR A 265 -8.54 22.27 9.76
CA THR A 265 -8.71 21.58 8.47
C THR A 265 -10.16 21.61 8.01
N LYS A 266 -10.35 21.87 6.71
CA LYS A 266 -11.66 21.73 6.04
C LYS A 266 -11.62 20.52 5.13
N ASP A 267 -12.73 19.80 5.08
CA ASP A 267 -12.91 18.68 4.15
C ASP A 267 -11.82 17.59 4.25
N GLY A 268 -11.26 17.40 5.45
CA GLY A 268 -10.24 16.40 5.73
C GLY A 268 -10.82 14.99 5.65
N GLN A 269 -10.14 14.08 4.96
CA GLN A 269 -10.61 12.71 4.77
C GLN A 269 -10.67 11.97 6.11
N ALA A 270 -11.79 11.31 6.40
CA ALA A 270 -11.96 10.52 7.62
C ALA A 270 -11.99 9.02 7.31
N LEU A 271 -12.84 8.63 6.35
CA LEU A 271 -12.94 7.26 5.85
C LEU A 271 -13.51 7.25 4.43
N LYS A 272 -13.32 6.15 3.72
CA LYS A 272 -13.96 5.90 2.42
C LYS A 272 -14.72 4.58 2.48
N ILE A 273 -15.94 4.56 1.97
CA ILE A 273 -16.76 3.36 1.81
C ILE A 273 -16.60 2.90 0.36
N ARG A 274 -16.02 1.73 0.15
CA ARG A 274 -15.95 1.09 -1.16
C ARG A 274 -17.12 0.13 -1.31
N VAL A 275 -18.02 0.41 -2.25
CA VAL A 275 -19.18 -0.44 -2.58
C VAL A 275 -18.99 -1.04 -3.96
N ILE A 276 -18.95 -2.36 -4.04
CA ILE A 276 -18.84 -3.10 -5.30
C ILE A 276 -20.22 -3.61 -5.69
N ALA A 277 -20.74 -3.10 -6.80
CA ALA A 277 -22.04 -3.47 -7.33
C ALA A 277 -21.85 -4.31 -8.59
N GLN A 278 -22.40 -5.52 -8.62
CA GLN A 278 -22.25 -6.43 -9.74
C GLN A 278 -23.57 -6.54 -10.51
N GLY A 279 -23.52 -6.46 -11.84
CA GLY A 279 -24.69 -6.48 -12.72
C GLY A 279 -25.01 -5.11 -13.31
N ASN A 280 -25.65 -5.13 -14.48
CA ASN A 280 -25.86 -3.96 -15.35
C ASN A 280 -27.35 -3.63 -15.57
N LYS A 281 -28.27 -4.45 -15.05
CA LYS A 281 -29.72 -4.23 -15.13
C LYS A 281 -30.24 -3.72 -13.79
N GLN A 282 -31.19 -2.79 -13.79
CA GLN A 282 -31.84 -2.26 -12.57
C GLN A 282 -30.82 -1.80 -11.51
N ALA A 283 -30.12 -0.70 -11.80
CA ALA A 283 -29.12 -0.14 -10.89
C ALA A 283 -29.70 0.06 -9.47
N LEU A 284 -28.93 -0.35 -8.47
CA LEU A 284 -29.19 -0.09 -7.07
C LEU A 284 -29.09 1.42 -6.82
N THR A 285 -29.89 1.89 -5.87
CA THR A 285 -29.90 3.29 -5.44
C THR A 285 -29.36 3.40 -4.02
N LEU A 286 -28.43 4.31 -3.77
CA LEU A 286 -28.00 4.64 -2.42
C LEU A 286 -29.07 5.49 -1.74
N ASP A 287 -29.69 4.93 -0.71
CA ASP A 287 -30.82 5.55 -0.01
C ASP A 287 -30.39 6.21 1.31
N GLU A 288 -29.49 5.54 2.03
CA GLU A 288 -29.12 5.90 3.39
C GLU A 288 -27.69 5.50 3.69
N ILE A 289 -26.95 6.35 4.41
CA ILE A 289 -25.71 5.99 5.12
C ILE A 289 -25.89 6.39 6.57
N ARG A 290 -25.63 5.45 7.50
CA ARG A 290 -25.55 5.76 8.93
C ARG A 290 -24.10 5.89 9.34
N LEU A 291 -23.77 6.99 10.02
CA LEU A 291 -22.47 7.20 10.63
C LEU A 291 -22.58 7.22 12.15
N ARG A 292 -21.57 6.71 12.83
CA ARG A 292 -21.44 6.79 14.28
C ARG A 292 -20.09 7.37 14.69
N LEU A 293 -20.13 8.24 15.70
CA LEU A 293 -18.99 8.86 16.35
C LEU A 293 -19.00 8.46 17.84
N ASN A 294 -18.44 7.30 18.16
CA ASN A 294 -18.30 6.81 19.54
C ASN A 294 -16.88 6.31 19.87
N GLU A 295 -15.93 6.46 18.95
CA GLU A 295 -14.55 5.97 19.08
C GLU A 295 -13.49 7.09 19.04
N GLN A 296 -13.93 8.32 18.81
CA GLN A 296 -13.15 9.54 18.94
C GLN A 296 -13.05 9.98 20.40
N THR A 297 -12.04 10.79 20.72
CA THR A 297 -11.88 11.36 22.07
C THR A 297 -13.04 12.31 22.42
N THR A 298 -13.45 13.18 21.49
CA THR A 298 -14.61 14.06 21.67
C THR A 298 -15.20 14.48 20.32
N ILE A 299 -16.52 14.67 20.28
CA ILE A 299 -17.23 15.13 19.08
C ILE A 299 -17.01 16.63 18.84
N ALA A 300 -16.71 17.39 19.90
CA ALA A 300 -16.59 18.86 19.83
C ALA A 300 -15.44 19.33 18.91
N ASP A 301 -14.44 18.47 18.69
CA ASP A 301 -13.32 18.75 17.79
C ASP A 301 -13.71 18.72 16.30
N ILE A 302 -14.84 18.10 15.96
CA ILE A 302 -15.40 18.06 14.62
C ILE A 302 -16.49 19.13 14.52
N ARG A 303 -16.49 19.92 13.44
CA ARG A 303 -17.47 21.00 13.22
C ARG A 303 -18.55 20.62 12.22
N ASN A 304 -18.16 19.95 11.15
CA ASN A 304 -19.04 19.55 10.06
C ASN A 304 -18.60 18.21 9.49
N ILE A 305 -19.56 17.48 8.92
CA ILE A 305 -19.37 16.24 8.19
C ILE A 305 -19.98 16.37 6.81
N ARG A 306 -19.25 15.87 5.81
CA ARG A 306 -19.67 15.81 4.40
C ARG A 306 -19.36 14.43 3.82
N ILE A 307 -20.25 13.95 2.97
CA ILE A 307 -20.17 12.67 2.24
C ILE A 307 -20.16 12.93 0.73
N TYR A 308 -19.15 12.46 0.02
CA TYR A 308 -19.02 12.65 -1.42
C TYR A 308 -19.05 11.32 -2.15
N TYR A 309 -19.73 11.24 -3.29
CA TYR A 309 -19.37 10.25 -4.28
C TYR A 309 -18.07 10.69 -4.96
N THR A 310 -17.11 9.77 -5.02
CA THR A 310 -15.75 10.04 -5.52
C THR A 310 -15.40 9.18 -6.72
N GLY A 311 -16.37 8.63 -7.45
CA GLY A 311 -16.11 7.88 -8.67
C GLY A 311 -15.91 6.38 -8.45
N GLN A 312 -15.29 5.71 -9.43
CA GLN A 312 -15.04 4.26 -9.45
C GLN A 312 -13.57 3.90 -9.29
N TYR A 313 -12.72 4.89 -9.00
CA TYR A 313 -11.27 4.74 -8.89
C TYR A 313 -10.77 5.47 -7.63
N PRO A 314 -9.75 4.94 -6.92
CA PRO A 314 -9.23 5.56 -5.69
C PRO A 314 -8.82 7.03 -5.85
N ARG A 315 -8.01 7.34 -6.89
CA ARG A 315 -7.47 8.69 -7.22
C ARG A 315 -8.36 9.52 -8.15
N SER A 316 -9.67 9.35 -8.05
CA SER A 316 -10.61 10.06 -8.91
C SER A 316 -10.74 11.53 -8.50
N SER A 317 -10.74 12.43 -9.48
CA SER A 317 -10.97 13.86 -9.28
C SER A 317 -12.45 14.23 -9.07
N VAL A 318 -13.37 13.26 -9.20
CA VAL A 318 -14.80 13.46 -8.96
C VAL A 318 -15.05 13.70 -7.49
N ARG A 319 -15.84 14.74 -7.18
CA ARG A 319 -16.29 15.03 -5.82
C ARG A 319 -17.72 15.56 -5.83
N GLU A 320 -18.67 14.63 -5.95
CA GLU A 320 -20.10 14.94 -6.00
C GLU A 320 -20.70 14.87 -4.58
N PRO A 321 -21.18 15.99 -4.01
CA PRO A 321 -21.77 15.97 -2.67
C PRO A 321 -23.07 15.15 -2.67
N LEU A 322 -23.23 14.30 -1.65
CA LEU A 322 -24.42 13.47 -1.46
C LEU A 322 -25.29 13.97 -0.31
N PHE A 323 -26.61 13.89 -0.41
CA PHE A 323 -27.54 14.33 0.64
C PHE A 323 -27.46 15.83 0.97
N GLU A 324 -28.25 16.29 1.94
CA GLU A 324 -28.19 17.66 2.46
C GLU A 324 -26.95 17.82 3.36
N GLN A 325 -26.09 18.80 3.06
CA GLN A 325 -24.79 19.03 3.71
C GLN A 325 -24.48 20.52 3.88
N PRO A 326 -23.52 20.92 4.75
CA PRO A 326 -22.84 20.08 5.75
C PRO A 326 -23.74 19.67 6.91
N VAL A 327 -23.41 18.56 7.57
CA VAL A 327 -24.14 18.06 8.75
C VAL A 327 -23.31 18.29 10.01
N LYS A 328 -23.94 18.80 11.07
CA LYS A 328 -23.29 18.94 12.38
C LYS A 328 -23.07 17.56 13.01
N PRO A 329 -21.92 17.30 13.64
CA PRO A 329 -21.63 15.99 14.16
C PRO A 329 -22.48 15.69 15.40
N ALA A 330 -22.93 14.44 15.49
CA ALA A 330 -23.63 13.85 16.63
C ALA A 330 -23.14 12.40 16.80
N VAL A 331 -23.44 11.78 17.94
CA VAL A 331 -23.01 10.40 18.22
C VAL A 331 -23.52 9.44 17.13
N GLU A 332 -24.77 9.62 16.69
CA GLU A 332 -25.35 8.85 15.59
C GLU A 332 -26.00 9.82 14.59
N MET A 333 -25.71 9.60 13.31
CA MET A 333 -26.19 10.43 12.22
C MET A 333 -26.69 9.56 11.09
N VAL A 334 -27.77 9.99 10.46
CA VAL A 334 -28.41 9.26 9.38
C VAL A 334 -28.55 10.20 8.19
N PHE A 335 -27.80 9.91 7.13
CA PHE A 335 -27.80 10.66 5.88
C PHE A 335 -28.77 9.97 4.93
N ARG A 336 -29.80 10.67 4.45
CA ARG A 336 -30.85 10.12 3.59
C ARG A 336 -31.25 11.09 2.49
N GLU A 337 -31.51 10.57 1.30
CA GLU A 337 -32.13 11.34 0.22
C GLU A 337 -33.66 11.19 0.30
N LYS A 338 -34.36 12.30 0.57
CA LYS A 338 -35.82 12.29 0.79
C LYS A 338 -36.61 12.26 -0.52
N ARG A 339 -35.99 12.60 -1.66
CA ARG A 339 -36.64 12.63 -2.98
C ARG A 339 -36.12 11.52 -3.88
N ASN A 340 -37.00 10.60 -4.29
CA ASN A 340 -36.63 9.47 -5.18
C ASN A 340 -35.90 9.92 -6.46
N SER A 341 -36.21 11.10 -7.02
CA SER A 341 -35.56 11.63 -8.22
C SER A 341 -34.11 12.08 -8.03
N LYS A 342 -33.63 12.16 -6.78
CA LYS A 342 -32.26 12.59 -6.43
C LYS A 342 -31.38 11.45 -5.92
N LYS A 343 -31.91 10.23 -5.82
CA LYS A 343 -31.15 9.08 -5.33
C LYS A 343 -29.97 8.78 -6.25
N PHE A 344 -28.80 8.56 -5.65
CA PHE A 344 -27.60 8.20 -6.38
C PHE A 344 -27.72 6.76 -6.89
N HIS A 345 -27.49 6.54 -8.19
CA HIS A 345 -27.55 5.22 -8.81
C HIS A 345 -26.14 4.64 -8.91
N LEU A 346 -25.94 3.44 -8.39
CA LEU A 346 -24.65 2.77 -8.39
C LEU A 346 -24.29 2.33 -9.81
N ARG A 347 -23.01 2.46 -10.14
CA ARG A 347 -22.45 1.95 -11.40
C ARG A 347 -21.97 0.50 -11.21
N PRO A 348 -21.99 -0.36 -12.24
CA PRO A 348 -21.35 -1.67 -12.16
C PRO A 348 -19.87 -1.53 -11.79
N GLY A 349 -19.35 -2.44 -10.98
CA GLY A 349 -18.01 -2.39 -10.41
C GLY A 349 -17.93 -1.54 -9.14
N VAL A 350 -16.79 -0.86 -8.97
CA VAL A 350 -16.44 -0.11 -7.77
C VAL A 350 -17.18 1.23 -7.71
N ASN A 351 -17.65 1.63 -6.52
CA ASN A 351 -18.23 2.93 -6.21
C ASN A 351 -17.67 3.43 -4.87
N TYR A 352 -17.08 4.62 -4.85
CA TYR A 352 -16.47 5.18 -3.64
C TYR A 352 -17.29 6.31 -3.03
N PHE A 353 -17.50 6.22 -1.72
CA PHE A 353 -18.16 7.26 -0.92
C PHE A 353 -17.21 7.76 0.17
N LEU A 354 -16.73 9.00 0.04
CA LEU A 354 -15.76 9.60 0.95
C LEU A 354 -16.48 10.40 2.05
N VAL A 355 -16.20 10.09 3.31
CA VAL A 355 -16.63 10.87 4.47
C VAL A 355 -15.49 11.80 4.88
N THR A 356 -15.82 13.05 5.17
CA THR A 356 -14.85 14.09 5.52
C THR A 356 -15.29 14.91 6.72
N PHE A 357 -14.30 15.43 7.46
CA PHE A 357 -14.47 16.25 8.65
C PHE A 357 -13.91 17.66 8.44
N ASP A 358 -14.64 18.66 8.94
CA ASP A 358 -14.04 19.96 9.27
C ASP A 358 -13.57 19.91 10.73
N ILE A 359 -12.27 20.08 10.96
CA ILE A 359 -11.67 20.12 12.30
C ILE A 359 -11.78 21.54 12.87
N ALA A 360 -12.10 21.63 14.16
CA ALA A 360 -12.17 22.90 14.87
C ALA A 360 -10.78 23.56 14.96
N GLU A 361 -10.73 24.89 14.91
CA GLU A 361 -9.46 25.64 15.09
C GLU A 361 -8.91 25.48 16.52
N ASP A 362 -9.80 25.28 17.49
CA ASP A 362 -9.53 25.08 18.92
C ASP A 362 -9.53 23.59 19.33
N ALA A 363 -9.56 22.67 18.36
CA ALA A 363 -9.54 21.23 18.64
C ALA A 363 -8.27 20.84 19.41
N ARG A 364 -8.35 19.88 20.33
CA ARG A 364 -7.17 19.52 21.14
C ARG A 364 -6.22 18.60 20.36
N VAL A 365 -4.95 19.00 20.28
CA VAL A 365 -3.88 18.22 19.67
C VAL A 365 -3.73 16.86 20.36
N GLY A 366 -3.52 15.82 19.57
CA GLY A 366 -3.41 14.43 20.02
C GLY A 366 -4.74 13.75 20.31
N HIS A 367 -5.88 14.42 20.19
CA HIS A 367 -7.17 13.74 20.25
C HIS A 367 -7.36 12.84 19.03
N LYS A 368 -7.90 11.63 19.27
CA LYS A 368 -8.28 10.67 18.25
C LYS A 368 -9.58 11.09 17.59
N ILE A 369 -9.65 10.99 16.27
CA ILE A 369 -10.84 11.20 15.46
C ILE A 369 -11.13 9.93 14.65
N ARG A 370 -12.39 9.51 14.61
CA ARG A 370 -12.82 8.30 13.91
C ARG A 370 -14.33 8.34 13.67
N ALA A 371 -14.77 7.76 12.56
CA ALA A 371 -16.17 7.40 12.33
C ALA A 371 -16.28 5.93 11.99
N THR A 372 -17.41 5.33 12.32
CA THR A 372 -17.81 4.00 11.83
C THR A 372 -19.08 4.10 10.99
N VAL A 373 -19.33 3.08 10.19
CA VAL A 373 -20.51 2.98 9.33
C VAL A 373 -21.30 1.74 9.73
N PRO A 374 -22.18 1.82 10.75
CA PRO A 374 -22.89 0.64 11.25
C PRO A 374 -23.75 -0.04 10.18
N ASP A 375 -24.38 0.76 9.32
CA ASP A 375 -25.21 0.28 8.22
C ASP A 375 -25.41 1.33 7.12
N PHE A 376 -25.76 0.86 5.94
CA PHE A 376 -26.23 1.67 4.81
C PHE A 376 -27.38 0.97 4.10
N LYS A 377 -28.15 1.69 3.28
CA LYS A 377 -29.27 1.12 2.52
C LYS A 377 -29.09 1.30 1.03
N LEU A 378 -29.26 0.19 0.30
CA LEU A 378 -29.38 0.18 -1.15
C LEU A 378 -30.78 -0.30 -1.56
N SER A 379 -31.49 0.52 -2.33
CA SER A 379 -32.82 0.20 -2.87
C SER A 379 -33.79 -0.39 -1.83
N GLY A 380 -33.83 0.20 -0.64
CA GLY A 380 -34.69 -0.17 0.48
C GLY A 380 -34.16 -1.29 1.38
N LYS A 381 -33.08 -1.97 1.01
CA LYS A 381 -32.47 -3.05 1.81
C LYS A 381 -31.27 -2.53 2.60
N THR A 382 -31.21 -2.87 3.89
CA THR A 382 -30.07 -2.56 4.78
C THR A 382 -28.93 -3.55 4.59
N TYR A 383 -27.70 -3.03 4.61
CA TYR A 383 -26.45 -3.76 4.53
C TYR A 383 -25.50 -3.26 5.62
N ILE A 384 -24.66 -4.18 6.12
CA ILE A 384 -23.57 -3.89 7.06
C ILE A 384 -22.29 -4.03 6.24
N PRO A 385 -21.46 -2.97 6.12
CA PRO A 385 -20.19 -3.08 5.45
C PRO A 385 -19.20 -3.87 6.32
N GLU A 386 -18.23 -4.52 5.67
CA GLU A 386 -17.07 -5.06 6.37
C GLU A 386 -16.18 -3.91 6.87
N GLU A 387 -15.59 -4.10 8.04
CA GLU A 387 -14.58 -3.19 8.59
C GLU A 387 -13.18 -3.78 8.42
N GLU A 388 -12.20 -2.92 8.20
CA GLU A 388 -10.79 -3.28 8.22
C GLU A 388 -10.35 -3.78 9.61
N ALA A 389 -9.42 -4.73 9.66
CA ALA A 389 -8.90 -5.27 10.92
C ALA A 389 -7.76 -4.43 11.52
N SER A 390 -7.54 -3.21 11.00
CA SER A 390 -6.34 -2.42 11.24
C SER A 390 -6.42 -1.56 12.50
N GLU A 391 -5.27 -1.36 13.14
CA GLU A 391 -5.08 -0.44 14.26
C GLU A 391 -4.79 1.00 13.79
N ILE A 392 -5.18 1.39 12.56
CA ILE A 392 -4.99 2.76 12.09
C ILE A 392 -5.80 3.73 12.94
N GLU A 393 -5.09 4.70 13.51
CA GLU A 393 -5.67 5.78 14.29
C GLU A 393 -5.37 7.12 13.63
N GLN A 394 -6.39 7.94 13.46
CA GLN A 394 -6.25 9.31 12.98
C GLN A 394 -6.30 10.27 14.18
N HIS A 395 -5.35 11.21 14.23
CA HIS A 395 -5.22 12.17 15.32
C HIS A 395 -5.25 13.61 14.81
N ILE A 396 -5.48 14.54 15.74
CA ILE A 396 -5.43 15.97 15.48
C ILE A 396 -4.00 16.49 15.71
N THR A 397 -3.44 17.16 14.70
CA THR A 397 -2.12 17.81 14.75
C THR A 397 -2.24 19.33 14.94
N PRO A 398 -1.23 20.01 15.51
CA PRO A 398 -1.29 21.44 15.74
C PRO A 398 -1.30 22.23 14.43
N LYS A 399 -1.99 23.36 14.41
CA LYS A 399 -1.85 24.35 13.35
C LYS A 399 -0.41 24.87 13.30
N MET A 400 0.22 24.81 12.13
CA MET A 400 1.61 25.20 11.98
C MET A 400 1.82 26.69 12.28
N ASN A 401 2.95 27.01 12.90
CA ASN A 401 3.42 28.36 13.20
C ASN A 401 4.96 28.39 13.16
N ASN A 402 5.57 29.55 13.38
CA ASN A 402 7.02 29.72 13.22
C ASN A 402 7.90 28.91 14.18
N ASN A 403 7.35 28.40 15.29
CA ASN A 403 8.07 27.56 16.25
C ASN A 403 7.89 26.06 15.97
N LEU A 404 7.03 25.69 15.01
CA LEU A 404 6.80 24.31 14.64
C LEU A 404 7.52 23.97 13.33
N VAL A 405 8.08 22.77 13.27
CA VAL A 405 8.68 22.22 12.06
C VAL A 405 8.18 20.81 11.83
N ARG A 406 7.72 20.53 10.61
CA ARG A 406 7.29 19.20 10.19
C ARG A 406 8.41 18.54 9.38
N VAL A 407 8.85 17.38 9.83
CA VAL A 407 9.95 16.61 9.23
C VAL A 407 9.40 15.29 8.70
N LEU A 408 9.63 15.04 7.42
CA LEU A 408 9.31 13.79 6.74
C LEU A 408 10.61 13.02 6.47
N GLN A 409 10.71 11.79 6.93
CA GLN A 409 11.76 10.86 6.51
C GLN A 409 11.13 9.82 5.60
N TRP A 410 11.77 9.56 4.45
CA TRP A 410 11.28 8.51 3.55
C TRP A 410 12.34 8.00 2.56
N ASN A 411 12.57 6.68 2.54
CA ASN A 411 13.21 5.99 1.42
C ASN A 411 12.17 5.81 0.29
N ILE A 412 12.45 6.35 -0.90
CA ILE A 412 11.50 6.34 -2.02
C ILE A 412 11.68 5.16 -3.00
N TRP A 413 12.57 4.22 -2.68
CA TRP A 413 12.81 2.96 -3.40
C TRP A 413 13.17 3.11 -4.88
N HIS A 414 14.46 3.04 -5.19
CA HIS A 414 15.00 3.17 -6.55
C HIS A 414 14.48 4.42 -7.30
N GLY A 415 14.31 5.55 -6.61
CA GLY A 415 13.82 6.79 -7.21
C GLY A 415 12.33 6.79 -7.55
N GLY A 416 11.54 5.91 -6.91
CA GLY A 416 10.09 5.85 -7.02
C GLY A 416 9.59 5.35 -8.38
N VAL A 417 10.29 4.41 -9.01
CA VAL A 417 10.01 3.97 -10.39
C VAL A 417 9.25 2.65 -10.50
N HIS A 418 9.01 1.96 -9.38
CA HIS A 418 8.41 0.60 -9.36
C HIS A 418 6.95 0.52 -9.82
N LEU A 419 6.20 1.62 -9.73
CA LEU A 419 4.85 1.74 -10.29
C LEU A 419 4.87 2.51 -11.63
N GLY A 420 5.90 2.27 -12.42
CA GLY A 420 6.23 3.04 -13.62
C GLY A 420 6.92 4.36 -13.30
N LYS A 421 7.89 4.75 -14.12
CA LYS A 421 8.77 5.90 -13.86
C LYS A 421 8.03 7.22 -13.56
N GLU A 422 7.08 7.61 -14.40
CA GLU A 422 6.35 8.87 -14.22
C GLU A 422 5.22 8.73 -13.20
N ALA A 423 4.44 7.65 -13.27
CA ALA A 423 3.29 7.42 -12.40
C ALA A 423 3.68 7.13 -10.94
N GLY A 424 4.80 6.43 -10.72
CA GLY A 424 5.41 6.20 -9.41
C GLY A 424 5.92 7.51 -8.82
N ARG A 425 6.74 8.28 -9.55
CA ARG A 425 7.25 9.59 -9.09
C ARG A 425 6.15 10.61 -8.81
N SER A 426 5.05 10.59 -9.58
CA SER A 426 3.88 11.40 -9.28
C SER A 426 3.27 11.05 -7.91
N ARG A 427 3.16 9.76 -7.57
CA ARG A 427 2.66 9.34 -6.25
C ARG A 427 3.58 9.75 -5.11
N ILE A 428 4.90 9.61 -5.29
CA ILE A 428 5.90 10.14 -4.34
C ILE A 428 5.67 11.64 -4.11
N THR A 429 5.53 12.40 -5.20
CA THR A 429 5.34 13.87 -5.13
C THR A 429 4.02 14.25 -4.45
N ASP A 430 2.92 13.56 -4.76
CA ASP A 430 1.60 13.81 -4.16
C ASP A 430 1.59 13.50 -2.67
N LEU A 431 2.29 12.45 -2.26
CA LEU A 431 2.51 12.14 -0.85
C LEU A 431 3.23 13.28 -0.13
N ILE A 432 4.37 13.71 -0.66
CA ILE A 432 5.19 14.75 -0.03
C ILE A 432 4.40 16.05 0.10
N ARG A 433 3.60 16.41 -0.91
CA ARG A 433 2.69 17.56 -0.86
C ARG A 433 1.62 17.39 0.24
N SER A 434 1.05 16.20 0.35
CA SER A 434 0.01 15.89 1.35
C SER A 434 0.55 15.90 2.78
N ALA A 435 1.80 15.47 2.95
CA ALA A 435 2.52 15.55 4.22
C ALA A 435 2.77 16.99 4.68
N LYS A 436 2.75 17.97 3.78
CA LYS A 436 3.00 19.39 4.08
C LYS A 436 4.28 19.58 4.92
N ALA A 437 5.30 18.77 4.64
CA ALA A 437 6.57 18.79 5.36
C ALA A 437 7.32 20.10 5.09
N ASP A 438 8.13 20.52 6.05
CA ASP A 438 9.03 21.66 5.94
C ASP A 438 10.45 21.20 5.64
N ILE A 439 10.84 20.04 6.17
CA ILE A 439 12.14 19.39 5.95
C ILE A 439 11.87 17.93 5.56
N ILE A 440 12.61 17.42 4.57
CA ILE A 440 12.49 16.04 4.09
C ILE A 440 13.88 15.42 4.04
N THR A 441 14.08 14.28 4.72
CA THR A 441 15.24 13.40 4.52
C THR A 441 14.83 12.26 3.59
N MET A 442 15.49 12.16 2.44
CA MET A 442 15.10 11.25 1.36
C MET A 442 16.25 10.33 0.97
N GLN A 443 15.99 9.03 1.03
CA GLN A 443 16.91 8.01 0.57
C GLN A 443 16.47 7.47 -0.79
N GLU A 444 17.43 6.95 -1.54
CA GLU A 444 17.27 6.38 -2.88
C GLU A 444 16.66 7.34 -3.91
N GLY A 445 17.11 8.60 -3.90
CA GLY A 445 16.61 9.64 -4.80
C GLY A 445 16.85 9.35 -6.29
N TYR A 446 18.08 8.99 -6.67
CA TYR A 446 18.48 8.62 -8.04
C TYR A 446 17.83 9.47 -9.17
N SER A 447 18.04 10.79 -9.11
CA SER A 447 17.51 11.84 -10.00
C SER A 447 16.05 12.24 -9.78
N ALA A 448 15.28 11.53 -8.96
CA ALA A 448 13.94 11.97 -8.59
C ALA A 448 13.99 13.25 -7.74
N GLN A 449 15.02 13.39 -6.90
CA GLN A 449 15.17 14.50 -5.95
C GLN A 449 15.14 15.89 -6.62
N ASP A 450 15.71 16.03 -7.82
CA ASP A 450 15.73 17.31 -8.55
C ASP A 450 14.32 17.73 -8.96
N SER A 451 13.58 16.80 -9.56
CA SER A 451 12.20 17.06 -10.01
C SER A 451 11.25 17.31 -8.85
N ILE A 452 11.44 16.61 -7.74
CA ILE A 452 10.64 16.77 -6.53
C ILE A 452 10.94 18.13 -5.88
N ALA A 453 12.22 18.49 -5.70
CA ALA A 453 12.60 19.79 -5.14
C ALA A 453 12.07 20.95 -5.99
N GLN A 454 12.19 20.85 -7.32
CA GLN A 454 11.63 21.84 -8.24
C GLN A 454 10.10 21.94 -8.12
N ALA A 455 9.40 20.80 -8.05
CA ALA A 455 7.95 20.75 -7.96
C ALA A 455 7.38 21.28 -6.63
N LEU A 456 8.20 21.30 -5.58
CA LEU A 456 7.88 21.84 -4.26
C LEU A 456 8.37 23.28 -4.08
N GLY A 457 9.33 23.73 -4.90
CA GLY A 457 10.03 25.00 -4.70
C GLY A 457 10.95 24.98 -3.48
N PHE A 458 11.52 23.82 -3.14
CA PHE A 458 12.36 23.63 -1.95
C PHE A 458 13.84 23.77 -2.30
N HIS A 459 14.64 24.16 -1.31
CA HIS A 459 16.09 24.05 -1.35
C HIS A 459 16.46 22.56 -1.34
N LEU A 460 17.39 22.17 -2.21
CA LEU A 460 17.90 20.81 -2.31
C LEU A 460 19.37 20.78 -1.91
N GLN A 461 19.69 19.92 -0.97
CA GLN A 461 21.05 19.51 -0.70
C GLN A 461 21.22 18.03 -1.04
N THR A 462 22.14 17.77 -1.97
CA THR A 462 22.63 16.44 -2.32
C THR A 462 24.04 16.59 -2.90
N LYS A 463 24.86 15.53 -2.86
CA LYS A 463 26.19 15.56 -3.48
C LYS A 463 26.11 15.68 -5.01
N SER A 464 25.14 15.02 -5.62
CA SER A 464 24.84 15.10 -7.04
C SER A 464 23.45 14.56 -7.34
N SER A 465 22.88 14.92 -8.49
CA SER A 465 21.57 14.44 -8.95
C SER A 465 21.42 12.92 -9.00
N LYS A 466 22.51 12.15 -9.09
CA LYS A 466 22.47 10.68 -9.15
C LYS A 466 22.75 10.00 -7.81
N ASP A 467 23.05 10.77 -6.77
CA ASP A 467 23.35 10.20 -5.46
C ASP A 467 22.08 9.67 -4.76
N ASN A 468 22.35 8.82 -3.76
CA ASN A 468 21.35 8.17 -2.91
C ASN A 468 20.55 9.17 -2.08
N LEU A 469 21.25 10.07 -1.37
CA LEU A 469 20.67 10.91 -0.33
C LEU A 469 20.30 12.31 -0.85
N ALA A 470 19.17 12.82 -0.36
CA ALA A 470 18.67 14.14 -0.66
C ALA A 470 17.96 14.75 0.56
N LEU A 471 18.47 15.90 1.00
CA LEU A 471 17.83 16.72 2.03
C LEU A 471 17.12 17.88 1.35
N LEU A 472 15.79 17.93 1.49
CA LEU A 472 14.98 19.03 0.94
C LEU A 472 14.46 19.89 2.08
N SER A 473 14.45 21.21 1.90
CA SER A 473 13.90 22.14 2.87
C SER A 473 13.13 23.29 2.24
N ARG A 474 12.01 23.65 2.84
CA ARG A 474 11.30 24.91 2.55
C ARG A 474 12.13 26.13 2.93
N TYR A 475 13.04 25.99 3.89
CA TYR A 475 13.83 27.06 4.47
C TYR A 475 15.27 27.07 3.95
N PRO A 476 16.01 28.19 4.07
CA PRO A 476 17.39 28.28 3.61
C PRO A 476 18.29 27.19 4.22
N VAL A 477 19.13 26.61 3.36
CA VAL A 477 20.05 25.52 3.72
C VAL A 477 21.49 26.00 3.61
N GLU A 478 22.24 25.88 4.71
CA GLU A 478 23.70 25.99 4.72
C GLU A 478 24.30 24.59 4.58
N SER A 479 24.91 24.33 3.43
CA SER A 479 25.39 22.99 3.11
C SER A 479 26.66 22.60 3.83
N ILE A 480 26.65 21.39 4.38
CA ILE A 480 27.81 20.75 4.99
C ILE A 480 28.26 19.59 4.10
N LYS A 481 29.56 19.52 3.82
CA LYS A 481 30.14 18.43 3.05
C LYS A 481 30.22 17.17 3.90
N SER A 482 29.58 16.10 3.43
CA SER A 482 29.68 14.78 4.03
C SER A 482 31.03 14.10 3.80
N SER A 483 31.50 13.38 4.81
CA SER A 483 32.66 12.49 4.74
C SER A 483 32.39 11.22 3.93
N GLU A 484 31.16 10.70 4.00
CA GLU A 484 30.69 9.52 3.26
C GLU A 484 29.30 9.81 2.62
N PRO A 485 29.27 10.46 1.45
CA PRO A 485 28.03 11.02 0.89
C PRO A 485 26.94 10.02 0.50
N PHE A 486 27.26 8.73 0.43
CA PHE A 486 26.25 7.68 0.22
C PHE A 486 25.47 7.36 1.50
N LYS A 487 26.05 7.69 2.67
CA LYS A 487 25.54 7.31 4.00
C LYS A 487 25.14 8.49 4.88
N SER A 488 25.70 9.67 4.62
CA SER A 488 25.42 10.90 5.36
C SER A 488 25.25 12.10 4.44
N ASN A 489 24.31 12.97 4.75
CA ASN A 489 24.09 14.24 4.07
C ASN A 489 23.64 15.33 5.07
N PRO A 490 24.59 15.93 5.82
CA PRO A 490 24.32 16.91 6.88
C PRO A 490 24.08 18.33 6.36
N ALA A 491 23.19 19.09 6.98
CA ALA A 491 23.05 20.53 6.70
C ALA A 491 22.52 21.30 7.91
N LYS A 492 22.79 22.62 7.94
CA LYS A 492 22.12 23.54 8.86
C LYS A 492 20.97 24.24 8.15
N ILE A 493 19.85 24.37 8.83
CA ILE A 493 18.63 24.97 8.28
C ILE A 493 18.19 26.11 9.19
N ASP A 494 17.99 27.30 8.61
CA ASP A 494 17.55 28.50 9.31
C ASP A 494 16.02 28.56 9.36
N LEU A 495 15.45 28.47 10.56
CA LEU A 495 14.01 28.44 10.77
C LEU A 495 13.40 29.85 10.85
N PRO A 496 12.10 30.02 10.55
CA PRO A 496 11.43 31.33 10.56
C PRO A 496 11.41 32.05 11.92
N ASN A 497 11.59 31.32 13.03
CA ASN A 497 11.71 31.91 14.37
C ASN A 497 13.13 32.38 14.71
N GLY A 498 14.08 32.32 13.77
CA GLY A 498 15.47 32.71 13.96
C GLY A 498 16.33 31.65 14.64
N LYS A 499 15.78 30.46 14.93
CA LYS A 499 16.56 29.31 15.39
C LYS A 499 17.18 28.58 14.21
N ARG A 500 18.20 27.78 14.51
CA ARG A 500 18.92 26.97 13.53
C ARG A 500 18.91 25.52 13.97
N ILE A 501 18.65 24.62 13.04
CA ILE A 501 18.62 23.17 13.27
C ILE A 501 19.69 22.48 12.41
N LEU A 502 20.41 21.52 12.99
CA LEU A 502 21.31 20.62 12.27
C LEU A 502 20.53 19.35 11.90
N VAL A 503 20.45 19.03 10.62
CA VAL A 503 19.76 17.83 10.11
C VAL A 503 20.74 16.98 9.32
N ASN A 504 20.76 15.67 9.58
CA ASN A 504 21.53 14.71 8.79
C ASN A 504 20.60 13.63 8.23
N ASP A 505 20.51 13.60 6.90
CA ASP A 505 19.87 12.54 6.14
C ASP A 505 20.84 11.36 6.01
N CYS A 506 20.40 10.13 6.33
CA CYS A 506 21.27 8.97 6.35
C CYS A 506 20.72 7.71 5.68
N TRP A 507 21.64 6.87 5.21
CA TRP A 507 21.39 5.50 4.77
C TRP A 507 22.54 4.63 5.28
N LEU A 508 22.28 3.67 6.16
CA LEU A 508 23.32 2.84 6.76
C LEU A 508 23.38 1.45 6.10
N ARG A 509 24.51 0.75 6.21
CA ARG A 509 24.65 -0.60 5.65
C ARG A 509 23.79 -1.61 6.41
N TYR A 510 22.98 -2.37 5.66
CA TYR A 510 22.18 -3.48 6.16
C TYR A 510 23.00 -4.73 6.46
N ALA A 511 22.52 -5.50 7.44
CA ALA A 511 22.99 -6.86 7.71
C ALA A 511 22.50 -7.81 6.61
N TYR A 512 23.39 -8.69 6.12
CA TYR A 512 23.09 -9.58 4.99
C TYR A 512 23.65 -11.00 5.18
N ARG A 513 24.21 -11.33 6.36
CA ARG A 513 24.83 -12.61 6.70
C ARG A 513 24.32 -13.17 8.04
N PRO A 514 23.03 -13.54 8.14
CA PRO A 514 22.01 -13.44 7.10
C PRO A 514 21.28 -12.10 7.15
N GLU A 515 20.64 -11.72 6.04
CA GLU A 515 19.68 -10.61 6.05
C GLU A 515 18.51 -10.98 6.95
N TYR A 516 18.17 -10.10 7.91
CA TYR A 516 17.13 -10.39 8.90
C TYR A 516 15.90 -9.52 8.72
N THR A 517 16.03 -8.34 8.12
CA THR A 517 14.93 -7.36 7.95
C THR A 517 13.79 -7.90 7.09
N CYS A 518 14.10 -8.72 6.07
CA CYS A 518 13.11 -9.40 5.22
C CYS A 518 12.91 -10.89 5.52
N ALA A 519 13.75 -11.50 6.36
CA ALA A 519 13.79 -12.95 6.52
C ALA A 519 13.49 -13.44 7.94
N TYR A 520 13.21 -12.54 8.89
CA TYR A 520 12.94 -12.88 10.30
C TYR A 520 11.76 -13.83 10.52
N GLN A 521 10.93 -14.07 9.51
CA GLN A 521 9.85 -15.06 9.55
C GLN A 521 10.37 -16.50 9.43
N ASN A 522 11.60 -16.68 8.94
CA ASN A 522 12.24 -17.98 8.87
C ASN A 522 12.43 -18.59 10.25
N THR A 523 12.27 -19.90 10.34
CA THR A 523 12.60 -20.65 11.55
C THR A 523 14.09 -20.97 11.59
N GLY A 524 14.66 -21.00 12.80
CA GLY A 524 16.05 -21.42 13.04
C GLY A 524 17.10 -20.32 12.88
N MET A 525 16.70 -19.04 12.85
CA MET A 525 17.65 -17.92 12.83
C MET A 525 18.24 -17.66 14.22
N ASP A 526 19.42 -17.04 14.26
CA ASP A 526 20.11 -16.68 15.51
C ASP A 526 20.24 -15.15 15.64
N PRO A 527 19.47 -14.51 16.54
CA PRO A 527 19.57 -13.08 16.80
C PRO A 527 20.96 -12.58 17.22
N GLN A 528 21.84 -13.43 17.76
CA GLN A 528 23.21 -13.03 18.08
C GLN A 528 24.02 -12.69 16.83
N THR A 529 23.75 -13.38 15.72
CA THR A 529 24.38 -13.07 14.43
C THR A 529 23.93 -11.70 13.92
N TRP A 530 22.65 -11.35 14.09
CA TRP A 530 22.13 -10.03 13.72
C TRP A 530 22.78 -8.91 14.54
N ILE A 531 22.91 -9.11 15.87
CA ILE A 531 23.59 -8.16 16.76
C ILE A 531 25.06 -7.96 16.35
N ALA A 532 25.76 -9.06 16.06
CA ALA A 532 27.17 -9.01 15.67
C ALA A 532 27.36 -8.29 14.32
N GLU A 533 26.46 -8.52 13.36
CA GLU A 533 26.55 -7.89 12.05
C GLU A 533 26.15 -6.40 12.09
N ASP A 534 25.10 -6.05 12.84
CA ASP A 534 24.71 -4.67 13.11
C ASP A 534 25.87 -3.87 13.73
N ALA A 535 26.62 -4.49 14.65
CA ALA A 535 27.76 -3.87 15.31
C ALA A 535 28.93 -3.53 14.36
N VAL A 536 29.14 -4.31 13.29
CA VAL A 536 30.24 -4.07 12.34
C VAL A 536 29.81 -3.27 11.11
N LEU A 537 28.51 -3.19 10.82
CA LEU A 537 27.93 -2.45 9.70
C LEU A 537 27.27 -1.15 10.16
N ALA A 538 25.97 -1.16 10.45
CA ALA A 538 25.18 0.04 10.76
C ALA A 538 25.76 0.84 11.95
N LEU A 539 26.22 0.17 13.01
CA LEU A 539 26.82 0.84 14.16
C LEU A 539 28.11 1.58 13.80
N THR A 540 28.95 0.98 12.95
CA THR A 540 30.18 1.62 12.45
C THR A 540 29.84 2.86 11.63
N ASP A 541 28.81 2.76 10.78
CA ASP A 541 28.39 3.85 9.91
C ASP A 541 27.82 5.03 10.71
N ILE A 542 26.93 4.78 11.69
CA ILE A 542 26.34 5.84 12.50
C ILE A 542 27.39 6.52 13.40
N ARG A 543 28.39 5.78 13.90
CA ARG A 543 29.52 6.36 14.66
C ARG A 543 30.35 7.29 13.78
N ASN A 544 30.72 6.84 12.60
CA ASN A 544 31.50 7.65 11.65
C ASN A 544 30.73 8.92 11.25
N LEU A 545 29.45 8.78 10.91
CA LEU A 545 28.57 9.91 10.59
C LEU A 545 28.50 10.88 11.77
N MET A 546 28.30 10.39 12.98
CA MET A 546 28.18 11.26 14.16
C MET A 546 29.48 12.00 14.45
N GLU A 547 30.63 11.31 14.42
CA GLU A 547 31.95 11.88 14.70
C GLU A 547 32.39 12.91 13.66
N LYS A 548 32.13 12.66 12.37
CA LYS A 548 32.68 13.45 11.26
C LYS A 548 31.71 14.48 10.69
N ASP A 549 30.41 14.15 10.69
CA ASP A 549 29.41 14.87 9.91
C ASP A 549 28.35 15.57 10.81
N VAL A 550 28.31 15.27 12.11
CA VAL A 550 27.37 15.90 13.05
C VAL A 550 28.09 16.66 14.17
N ASN A 551 28.89 15.98 14.99
CA ASN A 551 29.53 16.56 16.17
C ASN A 551 30.36 17.83 15.88
N PRO A 552 31.12 17.93 14.77
CA PRO A 552 31.91 19.12 14.47
C PRO A 552 31.07 20.38 14.18
N TYR A 553 29.77 20.20 13.92
CA TYR A 553 28.86 21.26 13.50
C TYR A 553 27.83 21.64 14.57
N ILE A 554 27.87 21.01 15.75
CA ILE A 554 27.07 21.40 16.90
C ILE A 554 27.68 22.66 17.52
N GLU A 555 26.95 23.78 17.45
CA GLU A 555 27.44 25.09 17.89
C GLU A 555 27.17 25.37 19.37
N SER A 556 26.19 24.68 19.97
CA SER A 556 25.83 24.82 21.38
C SER A 556 25.17 23.53 21.90
N PRO A 557 25.17 23.28 23.23
CA PRO A 557 24.50 22.11 23.81
C PRO A 557 23.00 22.04 23.49
N ASP A 558 22.36 23.19 23.33
CA ASP A 558 20.91 23.30 23.06
C ASP A 558 20.60 23.36 21.56
N MET A 559 21.59 23.30 20.67
CA MET A 559 21.33 23.29 19.22
C MET A 559 20.44 22.09 18.88
N PRO A 560 19.26 22.31 18.27
CA PRO A 560 18.43 21.23 17.75
C PRO A 560 19.21 20.38 16.74
N VAL A 561 19.21 19.06 16.94
CA VAL A 561 19.84 18.10 16.02
C VAL A 561 18.84 17.00 15.66
N ILE A 562 18.70 16.71 14.37
CA ILE A 562 17.97 15.57 13.84
C ILE A 562 18.92 14.70 13.01
N ILE A 563 18.86 13.38 13.24
CA ILE A 563 19.43 12.37 12.34
C ILE A 563 18.27 11.49 11.90
N ALA A 564 18.00 11.43 10.60
CA ALA A 564 16.84 10.74 10.08
C ALA A 564 17.13 10.04 8.76
N GLY A 565 16.65 8.81 8.62
CA GLY A 565 16.78 8.06 7.38
C GLY A 565 16.56 6.57 7.56
N ASP A 566 17.06 5.80 6.60
CA ASP A 566 17.05 4.34 6.62
C ASP A 566 18.29 3.85 7.37
N PHE A 567 18.09 3.34 8.58
CA PHE A 567 19.16 2.81 9.40
C PHE A 567 19.52 1.37 9.05
N ASN A 568 18.69 0.69 8.24
CA ASN A 568 18.84 -0.73 7.92
C ASN A 568 19.09 -1.62 9.15
N SER A 569 18.61 -1.15 10.30
CA SER A 569 18.84 -1.69 11.62
C SER A 569 17.55 -1.55 12.43
N CYS A 570 17.09 -2.64 13.03
CA CYS A 570 15.91 -2.60 13.88
C CYS A 570 16.19 -1.93 15.25
N SER A 571 15.12 -1.58 15.97
CA SER A 571 15.25 -0.98 17.30
C SER A 571 15.19 -2.00 18.43
N HIS A 572 16.07 -1.85 19.42
CA HIS A 572 15.98 -2.56 20.70
C HIS A 572 14.72 -2.23 21.50
N LEU A 573 14.00 -1.16 21.16
CA LEU A 573 12.72 -0.79 21.75
C LEU A 573 11.52 -1.45 21.07
N ASP A 574 11.71 -1.99 19.87
CA ASP A 574 10.65 -2.67 19.12
C ASP A 574 10.76 -4.18 19.30
N TRP A 575 11.99 -4.71 19.35
CA TRP A 575 12.26 -6.14 19.52
C TRP A 575 12.44 -6.48 20.99
N THR A 576 11.34 -6.41 21.74
CA THR A 576 11.25 -6.70 23.17
C THR A 576 10.72 -8.11 23.42
N GLU A 577 10.70 -8.56 24.68
CA GLU A 577 10.04 -9.82 25.04
C GLU A 577 8.53 -9.77 24.71
N ARG A 578 7.88 -8.61 24.84
CA ARG A 578 6.43 -8.44 24.61
C ARG A 578 6.06 -8.60 23.13
N THR A 579 6.95 -8.24 22.22
CA THR A 579 6.72 -8.31 20.78
C THR A 579 7.28 -9.59 20.14
N ARG A 580 7.82 -10.52 20.94
CA ARG A 580 8.44 -11.76 20.45
C ARG A 580 7.52 -12.55 19.50
N SER A 581 6.21 -12.57 19.76
CA SER A 581 5.23 -13.23 18.89
C SER A 581 5.03 -12.55 17.53
N LEU A 582 5.19 -11.22 17.47
CA LEU A 582 5.12 -10.43 16.24
C LEU A 582 6.36 -10.62 15.36
N HIS A 583 7.46 -11.07 15.97
CA HIS A 583 8.75 -11.36 15.35
C HIS A 583 9.05 -12.85 15.33
N TYR A 584 8.02 -13.70 15.14
CA TYR A 584 8.18 -15.14 14.89
C TYR A 584 8.97 -15.90 15.97
N GLY A 585 8.88 -15.44 17.22
CA GLY A 585 9.58 -16.03 18.36
C GLY A 585 10.94 -15.41 18.66
N TYR A 586 11.40 -14.43 17.88
CA TYR A 586 12.68 -13.75 18.10
C TYR A 586 12.48 -12.49 18.95
N GLY A 587 13.33 -12.32 19.96
CA GLY A 587 13.21 -11.23 20.93
C GLY A 587 13.50 -11.71 22.36
N PRO A 588 13.93 -10.81 23.25
CA PRO A 588 14.37 -9.45 22.96
C PRO A 588 15.69 -9.44 22.16
N VAL A 589 15.86 -8.46 21.26
CA VAL A 589 17.09 -8.28 20.48
C VAL A 589 17.68 -6.90 20.75
N ALA A 590 18.89 -6.90 21.28
CA ALA A 590 19.60 -5.70 21.69
C ALA A 590 20.38 -5.06 20.53
N PHE A 591 19.69 -4.61 19.48
CA PHE A 591 20.33 -3.99 18.31
C PHE A 591 21.26 -2.83 18.72
N PRO A 592 22.58 -2.93 18.47
CA PRO A 592 23.54 -2.01 19.03
C PRO A 592 23.50 -0.62 18.39
N THR A 593 23.10 -0.48 17.12
CA THR A 593 22.93 0.84 16.46
C THR A 593 21.88 1.69 17.17
N SER A 594 20.68 1.15 17.42
CA SER A 594 19.63 1.89 18.12
C SER A 594 19.98 2.15 19.59
N LYS A 595 20.69 1.23 20.27
CA LYS A 595 21.21 1.48 21.63
C LYS A 595 22.21 2.63 21.68
N PHE A 596 23.14 2.66 20.73
CA PHE A 596 24.13 3.73 20.62
C PHE A 596 23.48 5.10 20.47
N MET A 597 22.40 5.23 19.68
CA MET A 597 21.68 6.51 19.56
C MET A 597 21.18 7.03 20.91
N TYR A 598 20.63 6.15 21.75
CA TYR A 598 20.18 6.51 23.10
C TYR A 598 21.34 6.85 24.03
N GLU A 599 22.45 6.11 23.96
CA GLU A 599 23.69 6.42 24.70
C GLU A 599 24.26 7.80 24.33
N GLN A 600 24.05 8.26 23.09
CA GLN A 600 24.43 9.58 22.60
C GLN A 600 23.39 10.68 22.88
N GLY A 601 22.36 10.35 23.68
CA GLY A 601 21.33 11.28 24.14
C GLY A 601 20.23 11.59 23.12
N PHE A 602 20.13 10.83 22.03
CA PHE A 602 19.03 10.95 21.08
C PHE A 602 17.78 10.23 21.57
N LYS A 603 16.63 10.73 21.12
CA LYS A 603 15.31 10.11 21.30
C LYS A 603 14.75 9.69 19.96
N ASP A 604 14.13 8.51 19.92
CA ASP A 604 13.30 8.07 18.79
C ASP A 604 11.95 8.78 18.85
N SER A 605 11.67 9.66 17.90
CA SER A 605 10.42 10.45 17.89
C SER A 605 9.17 9.59 17.80
N PHE A 606 9.19 8.48 17.06
CA PHE A 606 8.02 7.61 16.91
C PHE A 606 7.73 6.88 18.20
N ARG A 607 8.75 6.23 18.79
CA ARG A 607 8.58 5.46 20.03
C ARG A 607 8.33 6.36 21.24
N GLU A 608 8.80 7.61 21.24
CA GLU A 608 8.45 8.56 22.31
C GLU A 608 6.96 8.95 22.26
N MET A 609 6.41 9.18 21.07
CA MET A 609 4.98 9.52 20.91
C MET A 609 4.06 8.30 20.95
N ASN A 610 4.59 7.12 20.66
CA ASN A 610 3.87 5.85 20.62
C ASN A 610 4.62 4.81 21.48
N PRO A 611 4.60 4.93 22.82
CA PRO A 611 5.46 4.16 23.71
C PRO A 611 5.13 2.67 23.81
N ASP A 612 3.91 2.24 23.44
CA ASP A 612 3.51 0.83 23.49
C ASP A 612 3.87 0.12 22.18
N GLU A 613 4.97 -0.63 22.20
CA GLU A 613 5.51 -1.36 21.05
C GLU A 613 4.62 -2.50 20.56
N LEU A 614 3.70 -2.98 21.40
CA LEU A 614 2.80 -4.08 21.03
C LEU A 614 1.67 -3.61 20.12
N THR A 615 1.08 -2.46 20.45
CA THR A 615 -0.05 -1.84 19.73
C THR A 615 0.41 -0.82 18.69
N HIS A 616 1.64 -0.33 18.79
CA HIS A 616 2.22 0.64 17.85
C HIS A 616 3.56 0.13 17.33
N GLN A 617 3.50 -0.96 16.56
CA GLN A 617 4.69 -1.63 16.02
C GLN A 617 5.43 -0.71 15.04
N GLY A 618 4.68 -0.09 14.13
CA GLY A 618 5.19 0.93 13.22
C GLY A 618 6.20 0.42 12.20
N GLY A 619 6.06 -0.81 11.70
CA GLY A 619 6.96 -1.34 10.67
C GLY A 619 7.07 -0.40 9.47
N THR A 620 8.31 -0.17 9.02
CA THR A 620 8.63 0.76 7.92
C THR A 620 9.20 0.04 6.71
N PHE A 621 9.79 -1.14 6.86
CA PHE A 621 10.38 -1.86 5.75
C PHE A 621 9.41 -2.88 5.15
N ALA A 622 9.27 -2.80 3.83
CA ALA A 622 8.48 -3.67 2.96
C ALA A 622 7.00 -3.85 3.33
N PRO A 623 6.25 -2.83 3.83
CA PRO A 623 4.87 -3.04 4.26
C PRO A 623 3.95 -3.38 3.07
N ILE A 624 4.33 -3.08 1.83
CA ILE A 624 3.55 -3.51 0.65
C ILE A 624 3.52 -5.03 0.45
N TYR A 625 4.39 -5.76 1.16
CA TYR A 625 4.44 -7.22 1.20
C TYR A 625 3.78 -7.70 2.50
N GLY A 626 2.69 -8.45 2.39
CA GLY A 626 1.82 -8.80 3.53
C GLY A 626 2.51 -9.58 4.65
N GLN A 627 3.65 -10.22 4.38
CA GLN A 627 4.47 -10.89 5.37
C GLN A 627 5.41 -9.96 6.15
N LEU A 628 5.67 -8.74 5.69
CA LEU A 628 6.66 -7.78 6.22
C LEU A 628 6.03 -6.52 6.82
N GLN A 629 5.15 -6.69 7.81
CA GLN A 629 4.40 -5.56 8.38
C GLN A 629 5.08 -4.87 9.58
N ASN A 630 6.08 -5.52 10.19
CA ASN A 630 6.49 -5.20 11.57
C ASN A 630 7.95 -4.78 11.70
N ALA A 631 8.77 -4.90 10.64
CA ALA A 631 10.17 -4.48 10.68
C ALA A 631 10.28 -2.97 10.54
N ARG A 632 10.70 -2.28 11.60
CA ARG A 632 10.95 -0.83 11.59
C ARG A 632 12.45 -0.54 11.57
N ILE A 633 12.91 0.05 10.47
CA ILE A 633 14.32 0.40 10.22
C ILE A 633 14.51 1.87 9.83
N ASP A 634 13.42 2.60 9.63
CA ASP A 634 13.42 4.01 9.29
C ASP A 634 13.09 4.85 10.52
N PHE A 635 13.91 5.85 10.81
CA PHE A 635 13.82 6.61 12.06
C PHE A 635 13.99 8.10 11.85
N ILE A 636 13.37 8.88 12.75
CA ILE A 636 13.73 10.27 13.03
C ILE A 636 14.19 10.34 14.48
N TYR A 637 15.52 10.39 14.67
CA TYR A 637 16.17 10.59 15.96
C TYR A 637 16.45 12.07 16.19
N TYR A 638 16.21 12.57 17.41
CA TYR A 638 16.43 13.98 17.72
C TYR A 638 17.04 14.22 19.11
N LYS A 639 17.69 15.37 19.30
CA LYS A 639 18.16 15.90 20.60
C LYS A 639 18.34 17.42 20.58
N GLY A 640 18.64 18.04 21.73
CA GLY A 640 18.84 19.49 21.89
C GLY A 640 17.53 20.23 22.19
N GLY A 641 17.47 21.52 21.87
CA GLY A 641 16.33 22.44 22.09
C GLY A 641 15.13 22.19 21.16
N ILE A 642 14.71 20.93 21.04
CA ILE A 642 13.63 20.47 20.17
C ILE A 642 12.83 19.38 20.89
N LYS A 643 11.53 19.32 20.62
CA LYS A 643 10.62 18.34 21.23
C LYS A 643 9.58 17.85 20.25
N ALA A 644 9.37 16.53 20.17
CA ALA A 644 8.31 15.94 19.37
C ALA A 644 6.92 16.27 19.95
N ILE A 645 5.99 16.65 19.07
CA ILE A 645 4.59 16.94 19.40
C ILE A 645 3.68 15.82 18.87
N SER A 646 4.01 15.27 17.72
CA SER A 646 3.35 14.11 17.13
C SER A 646 4.34 13.38 16.22
N SER A 647 4.28 12.06 16.17
CA SER A 647 5.08 11.25 15.25
C SER A 647 4.28 10.05 14.76
N LYS A 648 4.32 9.80 13.45
CA LYS A 648 3.48 8.80 12.81
C LYS A 648 4.22 8.07 11.69
N ILE A 649 3.98 6.76 11.61
CA ILE A 649 4.32 5.96 10.43
C ILE A 649 3.15 6.05 9.46
N VAL A 650 3.46 6.40 8.21
CA VAL A 650 2.49 6.51 7.12
C VAL A 650 2.85 5.51 6.05
N ARG A 651 1.95 4.57 5.76
CA ARG A 651 2.13 3.47 4.80
C ARG A 651 1.03 3.42 3.73
N THR A 652 0.04 4.32 3.80
CA THR A 652 -1.09 4.40 2.87
C THR A 652 -1.03 5.68 2.04
N SER A 653 -1.50 5.60 0.79
CA SER A 653 -1.56 6.76 -0.13
C SER A 653 -2.44 7.88 0.46
N PRO A 654 -2.17 9.18 0.18
CA PRO A 654 -3.05 10.28 0.60
C PRO A 654 -4.49 10.14 0.12
N ASP A 655 -4.71 9.52 -1.05
CA ASP A 655 -6.03 9.12 -1.49
C ASP A 655 -6.35 7.75 -0.92
N ILE A 656 -7.38 7.68 -0.06
CA ILE A 656 -7.78 6.41 0.58
C ILE A 656 -8.04 5.34 -0.49
N ASP A 657 -7.54 4.13 -0.23
CA ASP A 657 -7.67 2.93 -1.08
C ASP A 657 -6.79 2.91 -2.34
N ASP A 658 -5.87 3.87 -2.52
CA ASP A 658 -4.86 3.83 -3.58
C ASP A 658 -3.59 3.06 -3.14
N VAL A 659 -2.78 2.66 -4.11
CA VAL A 659 -1.53 1.91 -3.88
C VAL A 659 -0.38 2.78 -3.38
N TRP A 660 0.31 2.29 -2.37
CA TRP A 660 1.57 2.85 -1.87
C TRP A 660 2.73 2.63 -2.87
N ALA A 661 3.61 3.62 -3.01
CA ALA A 661 4.56 3.73 -4.12
C ALA A 661 6.00 3.30 -3.80
N SER A 662 6.34 3.10 -2.52
CA SER A 662 7.65 2.66 -2.06
C SER A 662 7.51 1.31 -1.34
N ASP A 663 8.57 0.53 -1.22
CA ASP A 663 8.61 -0.56 -0.24
C ASP A 663 8.93 -0.03 1.17
N HIS A 664 9.21 1.26 1.38
CA HIS A 664 9.31 1.83 2.71
C HIS A 664 8.06 2.65 3.08
N ALA A 665 7.61 2.55 4.33
CA ALA A 665 6.71 3.53 4.94
C ALA A 665 7.49 4.83 5.25
N ALA A 666 6.78 5.94 5.37
CA ALA A 666 7.37 7.22 5.75
C ALA A 666 7.20 7.48 7.26
N VAL A 667 8.15 8.19 7.86
CA VAL A 667 8.03 8.70 9.22
C VAL A 667 7.76 10.21 9.16
N LEU A 668 6.65 10.65 9.73
CA LEU A 668 6.25 12.06 9.77
C LEU A 668 6.18 12.55 11.20
N THR A 669 7.02 13.52 11.55
CA THR A 669 7.08 14.09 12.90
C THR A 669 6.90 15.59 12.87
N ILE A 670 6.10 16.12 13.80
CA ILE A 670 6.01 17.56 14.07
C ILE A 670 6.78 17.83 15.35
N PHE A 671 7.70 18.78 15.29
CA PHE A 671 8.48 19.25 16.42
C PHE A 671 8.12 20.68 16.78
N THR A 672 8.26 21.01 18.06
CA THR A 672 8.47 22.39 18.50
C THR A 672 9.97 22.65 18.67
N VAL A 673 10.42 23.82 18.20
CA VAL A 673 11.80 24.31 18.32
C VAL A 673 11.75 25.66 19.01
N GLU A 674 12.25 25.71 20.25
CA GLU A 674 12.14 26.88 21.14
C GLU A 674 13.43 27.67 21.29
#